data_AF-A0AB38N5X9-F1
#
_entry.id   AF-A0AB38N5X9-F1
#
_cell.length_a   1.000
_cell.length_b   1.000
_cell.length_c   1.000
_cell.angle_alpha   90.00
_cell.angle_beta   90.00
_cell.angle_gamma   90.00
#
_symmetry.space_group_name_H-M   'P 1'
#
loop_
_entity.id
_entity.type
_entity.pdbx_description
1 polymer ?
#
loop_
_entity_poly.entity_id
_entity_poly.type
_entity_poly.pdbx_seq_one_letter_code
_entity_poly.pdbx_strand_id
1 'polypeptide(L)'
;MFWIYSVLHDADVMTEAHFTEIYHLSPTGRQHLVDFLCEVSPDKDTLPIILTMAARQSPFVKKMGQCLRFFKERDGLTPAALLLLESKGHEAHCLIRTLNALDRMDGLNEAAYASLTACESLYQVDELLDLLPRFNLTMTQELLDAIASSASLKYLVEILPVINPAKVNLTKDILIHLLGKDFKFFFVRKSVLKRLGEDGLLTTPIWHYVLKNDVFSLKQILDILAAASLLKDNGAVLNRIVSNTIDCYDLGGSIGYLQRAGLLTQQSLESCLQLLPKGPAPGPKRALLDLFRQLDEVGFSINASQLTTLFALSPANTLRLRHQVLRLVDYKLLNESSFTEALQRVSQKLPPVNDAVADKKSRKASGAARSQITVTDGPLFFTGHDKHCESGGFGKVKKGYPSLHAPEPVYSIKKLYEKDEQSAQKEAVREVKHHRLLGRQAFYYTRQGSTFIVADWQQGKALHRYSADELKKAPMQKRLACLRDALSQLNTLHAHARVHGDIKDQNVILDFHALSMKLIDFGGSHRQASRKSFAFTPAYADPRFKGDHYCRDMYAMGLVAMQLFPELFTVHVDALTVRVKTHKVRPTLIEQAVLDLIAAMMCDNVDTRCTSEAAFQYCDSLLTQDTLDRKGLETIKNTTIARCHKTVEDVLRM
;
A
#
# COMPACT_ATOMS: atom_id res chain seq x y z
N MET A 1 -54.35 51.34 -36.69
CA MET A 1 -53.91 52.69 -37.11
C MET A 1 -54.69 53.78 -36.40
N PHE A 2 -56.01 53.88 -36.56
CA PHE A 2 -56.81 54.91 -35.87
C PHE A 2 -56.65 54.87 -34.33
N TRP A 3 -56.72 53.68 -33.72
CA TRP A 3 -56.50 53.52 -32.27
C TRP A 3 -55.10 53.95 -31.82
N ILE A 4 -54.04 53.52 -32.54
CA ILE A 4 -52.64 53.92 -32.26
C ILE A 4 -52.51 55.44 -32.35
N TYR A 5 -53.09 56.06 -33.38
CA TYR A 5 -53.08 57.51 -33.55
C TYR A 5 -53.78 58.23 -32.39
N SER A 6 -54.95 57.76 -31.95
CA SER A 6 -55.67 58.34 -30.80
C SER A 6 -54.81 58.31 -29.54
N VAL A 7 -54.27 57.13 -29.19
CA VAL A 7 -53.45 56.97 -27.96
C VAL A 7 -52.21 57.86 -27.97
N LEU A 8 -51.53 57.98 -29.12
CA LEU A 8 -50.32 58.81 -29.24
C LEU A 8 -50.62 60.32 -29.32
N HIS A 9 -51.75 60.68 -29.89
CA HIS A 9 -52.22 62.07 -29.94
C HIS A 9 -52.65 62.54 -28.54
N ASP A 10 -53.40 61.71 -27.81
CA ASP A 10 -53.85 61.98 -26.44
C ASP A 10 -52.67 62.12 -25.46
N ALA A 11 -51.53 61.48 -25.75
CA ALA A 11 -50.30 61.56 -24.97
C ALA A 11 -49.35 62.73 -25.38
N ASP A 12 -49.70 63.56 -26.37
CA ASP A 12 -48.86 64.67 -26.91
C ASP A 12 -47.44 64.24 -27.39
N VAL A 13 -47.32 63.04 -27.94
CA VAL A 13 -46.03 62.48 -28.42
C VAL A 13 -45.95 62.33 -29.94
N MET A 14 -47.05 62.61 -30.62
CA MET A 14 -47.21 62.34 -32.05
C MET A 14 -46.55 63.43 -32.91
N THR A 15 -45.58 63.04 -33.75
CA THR A 15 -44.94 63.91 -34.76
C THR A 15 -45.13 63.34 -36.16
N GLU A 16 -44.92 64.15 -37.20
CA GLU A 16 -44.98 63.69 -38.61
C GLU A 16 -43.94 62.59 -38.90
N ALA A 17 -42.78 62.66 -38.24
CA ALA A 17 -41.75 61.62 -38.31
C ALA A 17 -42.21 60.30 -37.67
N HIS A 18 -42.78 60.34 -36.46
CA HIS A 18 -43.33 59.15 -35.79
C HIS A 18 -44.49 58.53 -36.60
N PHE A 19 -45.33 59.34 -37.26
CA PHE A 19 -46.43 58.84 -38.10
C PHE A 19 -45.90 58.04 -39.29
N THR A 20 -44.87 58.57 -39.94
CA THR A 20 -44.20 57.91 -41.06
C THR A 20 -43.60 56.57 -40.62
N GLU A 21 -42.90 56.54 -39.49
CA GLU A 21 -42.32 55.33 -38.92
C GLU A 21 -43.38 54.26 -38.60
N ILE A 22 -44.47 54.64 -37.93
CA ILE A 22 -45.59 53.74 -37.59
C ILE A 22 -46.28 53.20 -38.85
N TYR A 23 -46.45 54.04 -39.88
CA TYR A 23 -47.07 53.65 -41.14
C TYR A 23 -46.24 52.58 -41.87
N HIS A 24 -44.91 52.67 -41.79
CA HIS A 24 -43.98 51.71 -42.38
C HIS A 24 -43.78 50.43 -41.57
N LEU A 25 -44.29 50.34 -40.34
CA LEU A 25 -44.30 49.09 -39.59
C LEU A 25 -45.09 47.99 -40.32
N SER A 26 -44.55 46.77 -40.31
CA SER A 26 -45.26 45.58 -40.78
C SER A 26 -46.58 45.37 -40.02
N PRO A 27 -47.55 44.59 -40.55
CA PRO A 27 -48.78 44.28 -39.82
C PRO A 27 -48.51 43.71 -38.42
N THR A 28 -47.53 42.82 -38.30
CA THR A 28 -47.06 42.27 -37.02
C THR A 28 -46.45 43.33 -36.11
N GLY A 29 -45.62 44.23 -36.66
CA GLY A 29 -45.03 45.32 -35.88
C GLY A 29 -46.06 46.34 -35.38
N ARG A 30 -47.10 46.62 -36.17
CA ARG A 30 -48.24 47.44 -35.71
C ARG A 30 -49.03 46.75 -34.61
N GLN A 31 -49.17 45.43 -34.65
CA GLN A 31 -49.79 44.67 -33.56
C GLN A 31 -48.92 44.70 -32.29
N HIS A 32 -47.59 44.56 -32.42
CA HIS A 32 -46.68 44.71 -31.28
C HIS A 32 -46.74 46.12 -30.68
N LEU A 33 -46.85 47.15 -31.51
CA LEU A 33 -47.03 48.52 -31.04
C LEU A 33 -48.33 48.67 -30.23
N VAL A 34 -49.44 48.07 -30.69
CA VAL A 34 -50.68 48.02 -29.92
C VAL A 34 -50.46 47.33 -28.57
N ASP A 35 -49.78 46.18 -28.57
CA ASP A 35 -49.51 45.43 -27.34
C ASP A 35 -48.67 46.25 -26.34
N PHE A 36 -47.67 47.03 -26.79
CA PHE A 36 -46.89 47.91 -25.93
C PHE A 36 -47.68 49.10 -25.40
N LEU A 37 -48.48 49.76 -26.24
CA LEU A 37 -49.30 50.91 -25.86
C LEU A 37 -50.43 50.53 -24.88
N CYS A 38 -50.86 49.27 -24.88
CA CYS A 38 -51.77 48.73 -23.87
C CYS A 38 -51.11 48.55 -22.49
N GLU A 39 -49.78 48.44 -22.44
CA GLU A 39 -49.03 48.19 -21.20
C GLU A 39 -48.56 49.50 -20.55
N VAL A 40 -48.18 50.51 -21.35
CA VAL A 40 -47.67 51.80 -20.88
C VAL A 40 -48.11 52.94 -21.80
N SER A 41 -48.56 54.06 -21.22
CA SER A 41 -48.76 55.31 -21.96
C SER A 41 -47.40 55.94 -22.28
N PRO A 42 -47.04 56.14 -23.56
CA PRO A 42 -45.73 56.66 -23.95
C PRO A 42 -45.61 58.17 -23.67
N ASP A 43 -44.38 58.62 -23.50
CA ASP A 43 -43.94 60.02 -23.49
C ASP A 43 -42.90 60.25 -24.61
N LYS A 44 -42.38 61.48 -24.70
CA LYS A 44 -41.47 61.89 -25.80
C LYS A 44 -40.16 61.09 -25.79
N ASP A 45 -39.74 60.59 -24.64
CA ASP A 45 -38.49 59.86 -24.47
C ASP A 45 -38.66 58.35 -24.68
N THR A 46 -39.83 57.79 -24.36
CA THR A 46 -40.13 56.35 -24.44
C THR A 46 -40.70 55.91 -25.79
N LEU A 47 -41.42 56.80 -26.50
CA LEU A 47 -42.04 56.46 -27.79
C LEU A 47 -41.04 55.95 -28.86
N PRO A 48 -39.89 56.60 -29.09
CA PRO A 48 -38.93 56.12 -30.11
C PRO A 48 -38.44 54.69 -29.86
N ILE A 49 -38.28 54.32 -28.59
CA ILE A 49 -37.81 53.00 -28.17
C ILE A 49 -38.92 51.96 -28.32
N ILE A 50 -40.16 52.31 -27.95
CA ILE A 50 -41.34 51.46 -28.18
C ILE A 50 -41.52 51.20 -29.69
N LEU A 51 -41.33 52.21 -30.55
CA LEU A 51 -41.38 52.05 -32.00
C LEU A 51 -40.28 51.14 -32.53
N THR A 52 -39.05 51.35 -32.06
CA THR A 52 -37.89 50.49 -32.39
C THR A 52 -38.12 49.04 -31.98
N MET A 53 -38.67 48.81 -30.79
CA MET A 53 -39.03 47.48 -30.29
C MET A 53 -40.19 46.86 -31.07
N ALA A 54 -41.22 47.64 -31.41
CA ALA A 54 -42.37 47.19 -32.21
C ALA A 54 -41.95 46.80 -33.63
N ALA A 55 -40.95 47.46 -34.21
CA ALA A 55 -40.37 47.10 -35.49
C ALA A 55 -39.67 45.72 -35.47
N ARG A 56 -39.20 45.26 -34.29
CA ARG A 56 -38.55 43.96 -34.14
C ARG A 56 -39.60 42.83 -34.11
N GLN A 57 -39.39 41.81 -34.93
CA GLN A 57 -40.24 40.61 -34.96
C GLN A 57 -39.84 39.63 -33.82
N SER A 58 -40.04 40.04 -32.56
CA SER A 58 -39.72 39.22 -31.39
C SER A 58 -40.91 38.34 -30.98
N PRO A 59 -40.71 37.04 -30.68
CA PRO A 59 -41.77 36.19 -30.12
C PRO A 59 -42.10 36.53 -28.65
N PHE A 60 -41.31 37.37 -27.99
CA PHE A 60 -41.45 37.70 -26.57
C PHE A 60 -42.11 39.06 -26.29
N VAL A 61 -42.81 39.65 -27.27
CA VAL A 61 -43.42 41.00 -27.18
C VAL A 61 -44.30 41.17 -25.93
N LYS A 62 -45.14 40.19 -25.60
CA LYS A 62 -45.95 40.23 -24.37
C LYS A 62 -45.10 40.35 -23.11
N LYS A 63 -43.94 39.68 -23.07
CA LYS A 63 -43.00 39.77 -21.93
C LYS A 63 -42.24 41.08 -21.92
N MET A 64 -41.89 41.60 -23.09
CA MET A 64 -41.29 42.94 -23.21
C MET A 64 -42.27 44.03 -22.71
N GLY A 65 -43.56 43.90 -23.03
CA GLY A 65 -44.60 44.79 -22.52
C GLY A 65 -44.72 44.74 -20.99
N GLN A 66 -44.67 43.53 -20.42
CA GLN A 66 -44.62 43.36 -18.96
C GLN A 66 -43.40 44.04 -18.32
N CYS A 67 -42.22 44.03 -18.98
CA CYS A 67 -41.05 44.77 -18.50
C CYS A 67 -41.27 46.29 -18.55
N LEU A 68 -41.86 46.83 -19.63
CA LEU A 68 -42.18 48.26 -19.71
C LEU A 68 -43.13 48.68 -18.59
N ARG A 69 -44.20 47.91 -18.35
CA ARG A 69 -45.12 48.15 -17.24
C ARG A 69 -44.39 48.11 -15.91
N PHE A 70 -43.55 47.10 -15.69
CA PHE A 70 -42.75 46.95 -14.48
C PHE A 70 -41.89 48.20 -14.19
N PHE A 71 -41.20 48.74 -15.20
CA PHE A 71 -40.40 49.95 -15.05
C PHE A 71 -41.27 51.18 -14.77
N LYS A 72 -42.41 51.33 -15.47
CA LYS A 72 -43.33 52.45 -15.26
C LYS A 72 -43.90 52.48 -13.85
N GLU A 73 -44.31 51.33 -13.31
CA GLU A 73 -44.90 51.21 -11.98
C GLU A 73 -43.95 51.58 -10.84
N ARG A 74 -42.63 51.62 -11.10
CA ARG A 74 -41.58 51.93 -10.11
C ARG A 74 -40.88 53.27 -10.39
N ASP A 75 -41.48 54.12 -11.23
CA ASP A 75 -40.88 55.37 -11.73
C ASP A 75 -39.46 55.17 -12.32
N GLY A 76 -39.18 53.99 -12.85
CA GLY A 76 -37.87 53.52 -13.29
C GLY A 76 -37.68 53.51 -14.80
N LEU A 77 -38.45 54.30 -15.57
CA LEU A 77 -38.29 54.46 -17.02
C LEU A 77 -37.09 55.38 -17.34
N THR A 78 -35.91 54.91 -17.01
CA THR A 78 -34.67 55.62 -17.28
C THR A 78 -34.05 55.18 -18.60
N PRO A 79 -33.11 55.96 -19.17
CA PRO A 79 -32.37 55.53 -20.35
C PRO A 79 -31.69 54.16 -20.18
N ALA A 80 -31.19 53.83 -18.97
CA ALA A 80 -30.56 52.54 -18.71
C ALA A 80 -31.57 51.38 -18.72
N ALA A 81 -32.76 51.56 -18.15
CA ALA A 81 -33.83 50.55 -18.17
C ALA A 81 -34.33 50.26 -19.59
N LEU A 82 -34.47 51.31 -20.40
CA LEU A 82 -34.90 51.21 -21.79
C LEU A 82 -33.84 50.53 -22.67
N LEU A 83 -32.56 50.88 -22.47
CA LEU A 83 -31.43 50.22 -23.13
C LEU A 83 -31.34 48.73 -22.75
N LEU A 84 -31.57 48.40 -21.48
CA LEU A 84 -31.62 47.01 -21.01
C LEU A 84 -32.70 46.22 -21.76
N LEU A 85 -33.91 46.77 -21.84
CA LEU A 85 -35.02 46.10 -22.51
C LEU A 85 -34.79 45.97 -24.02
N GLU A 86 -34.19 46.98 -24.64
CA GLU A 86 -33.81 46.93 -26.04
C GLU A 86 -32.76 45.83 -26.29
N SER A 87 -31.72 45.76 -25.46
CA SER A 87 -30.64 44.76 -25.56
C SER A 87 -31.14 43.33 -25.30
N LYS A 88 -31.95 43.16 -24.25
CA LYS A 88 -32.37 41.84 -23.72
C LYS A 88 -33.79 41.42 -24.11
N GLY A 89 -34.43 42.12 -25.04
CA GLY A 89 -35.79 41.82 -25.49
C GLY A 89 -35.96 40.42 -26.09
N HIS A 90 -34.89 39.83 -26.64
CA HIS A 90 -34.89 38.46 -27.17
C HIS A 90 -34.93 37.38 -26.06
N GLU A 91 -34.64 37.74 -24.81
CA GLU A 91 -34.75 36.88 -23.63
C GLU A 91 -35.66 37.52 -22.56
N ALA A 92 -36.67 38.29 -23.00
CA ALA A 92 -37.54 39.07 -22.10
C ALA A 92 -38.30 38.25 -21.05
N HIS A 93 -38.49 36.95 -21.29
CA HIS A 93 -39.07 36.03 -20.32
C HIS A 93 -38.16 35.79 -19.11
N CYS A 94 -36.83 35.78 -19.29
CA CYS A 94 -35.84 35.78 -18.21
C CYS A 94 -35.76 37.17 -17.58
N LEU A 95 -35.71 38.23 -18.41
CA LEU A 95 -35.59 39.61 -17.94
C LEU A 95 -36.69 39.98 -16.92
N ILE A 96 -37.96 39.70 -17.23
CA ILE A 96 -39.05 40.03 -16.30
C ILE A 96 -38.92 39.26 -14.98
N ARG A 97 -38.41 38.02 -14.99
CA ARG A 97 -38.19 37.24 -13.75
C ARG A 97 -37.03 37.80 -12.95
N THR A 98 -35.93 38.14 -13.62
CA THR A 98 -34.76 38.78 -13.02
C THR A 98 -35.13 40.11 -12.36
N LEU A 99 -35.89 40.96 -13.06
CA LEU A 99 -36.38 42.24 -12.51
C LEU A 99 -37.22 42.04 -11.25
N ASN A 100 -38.19 41.10 -11.29
CA ASN A 100 -39.00 40.77 -10.13
C ASN A 100 -38.18 40.19 -8.97
N ALA A 101 -37.13 39.40 -9.24
CA ALA A 101 -36.26 38.84 -8.21
C ALA A 101 -35.38 39.93 -7.58
N LEU A 102 -34.83 40.86 -8.36
CA LEU A 102 -34.05 42.00 -7.86
C LEU A 102 -34.90 42.96 -7.03
N ASP A 103 -36.13 43.21 -7.46
CA ASP A 103 -37.10 44.04 -6.72
C ASP A 103 -37.35 43.52 -5.31
N ARG A 104 -37.56 42.21 -5.18
CA ARG A 104 -37.73 41.53 -3.88
C ARG A 104 -36.51 41.65 -2.96
N MET A 105 -35.34 41.96 -3.52
CA MET A 105 -34.08 42.09 -2.79
C MET A 105 -33.63 43.55 -2.62
N ASP A 106 -34.49 44.53 -2.96
CA ASP A 106 -34.18 45.96 -2.97
C ASP A 106 -32.94 46.31 -3.83
N GLY A 107 -32.71 45.54 -4.90
CA GLY A 107 -31.50 45.61 -5.73
C GLY A 107 -31.61 46.48 -6.98
N LEU A 108 -32.76 47.11 -7.23
CA LEU A 108 -33.00 47.89 -8.45
C LEU A 108 -32.40 49.30 -8.35
N ASN A 109 -31.57 49.67 -9.32
CA ASN A 109 -31.03 51.02 -9.51
C ASN A 109 -30.47 51.15 -10.95
N GLU A 110 -30.03 52.35 -11.34
CA GLU A 110 -29.45 52.60 -12.67
C GLU A 110 -28.24 51.72 -12.99
N ALA A 111 -27.36 51.50 -12.02
CA ALA A 111 -26.19 50.66 -12.20
C ALA A 111 -26.58 49.18 -12.39
N ALA A 112 -27.63 48.71 -11.71
CA ALA A 112 -28.16 47.36 -11.88
C ALA A 112 -28.65 47.11 -13.31
N TYR A 113 -29.33 48.08 -13.93
CA TYR A 113 -29.75 47.99 -15.32
C TYR A 113 -28.56 47.92 -16.28
N ALA A 114 -27.52 48.73 -16.04
CA ALA A 114 -26.30 48.68 -16.82
C ALA A 114 -25.60 47.30 -16.72
N SER A 115 -25.52 46.70 -15.53
CA SER A 115 -24.92 45.37 -15.35
C SER A 115 -25.70 44.28 -16.05
N LEU A 116 -27.03 44.28 -15.96
CA LEU A 116 -27.87 43.32 -16.69
C LEU A 116 -27.77 43.49 -18.21
N THR A 117 -27.55 44.72 -18.68
CA THR A 117 -27.37 45.01 -20.10
C THR A 117 -26.06 44.43 -20.61
N ALA A 118 -25.00 44.52 -19.79
CA ALA A 118 -23.67 43.99 -20.10
C ALA A 118 -23.58 42.45 -19.96
N CYS A 119 -24.55 41.83 -19.29
CA CYS A 119 -24.58 40.38 -19.12
C CYS A 119 -24.71 39.67 -20.48
N GLU A 120 -23.95 38.61 -20.72
CA GLU A 120 -24.00 37.89 -22.00
C GLU A 120 -25.37 37.20 -22.22
N SER A 121 -25.91 36.54 -21.18
CA SER A 121 -27.25 35.96 -21.18
C SER A 121 -27.88 36.03 -19.79
N LEU A 122 -29.18 36.33 -19.75
CA LEU A 122 -29.97 36.37 -18.53
C LEU A 122 -30.45 34.98 -18.06
N TYR A 123 -30.12 33.91 -18.78
CA TYR A 123 -30.50 32.55 -18.39
C TYR A 123 -29.91 32.19 -17.02
N GLN A 124 -30.73 31.69 -16.10
CA GLN A 124 -30.37 31.31 -14.73
C GLN A 124 -29.97 32.46 -13.78
N VAL A 125 -30.02 33.70 -14.25
CA VAL A 125 -29.84 34.87 -13.35
C VAL A 125 -30.99 34.93 -12.36
N ASP A 126 -32.24 34.79 -12.83
CA ASP A 126 -33.43 34.74 -11.98
C ASP A 126 -33.39 33.58 -10.97
N GLU A 127 -33.03 32.39 -11.44
CA GLU A 127 -32.90 31.20 -10.59
C GLU A 127 -31.84 31.39 -9.49
N LEU A 128 -30.70 32.01 -9.82
CA LEU A 128 -29.67 32.31 -8.84
C LEU A 128 -30.19 33.32 -7.81
N LEU A 129 -30.81 34.42 -8.27
CA LEU A 129 -31.36 35.46 -7.41
C LEU A 129 -32.41 34.90 -6.43
N ASP A 130 -33.28 34.00 -6.89
CA ASP A 130 -34.28 33.35 -6.04
C ASP A 130 -33.69 32.42 -4.97
N LEU A 131 -32.43 31.98 -5.15
CA LEU A 131 -31.71 31.19 -4.16
C LEU A 131 -30.99 32.03 -3.11
N LEU A 132 -30.57 33.26 -3.43
CA LEU A 132 -29.75 34.10 -2.53
C LEU A 132 -30.43 34.42 -1.18
N PRO A 133 -31.74 34.74 -1.10
CA PRO A 133 -32.42 34.99 0.16
C PRO A 133 -32.32 33.82 1.14
N ARG A 134 -32.20 32.58 0.64
CA ARG A 134 -32.06 31.37 1.49
C ARG A 134 -30.77 31.36 2.30
N PHE A 135 -29.78 32.16 1.89
CA PHE A 135 -28.48 32.30 2.55
C PHE A 135 -28.33 33.61 3.34
N ASN A 136 -29.42 34.38 3.50
CA ASN A 136 -29.39 35.71 4.13
C ASN A 136 -28.39 36.67 3.45
N LEU A 137 -28.21 36.56 2.13
CA LEU A 137 -27.35 37.45 1.36
C LEU A 137 -28.14 38.66 0.89
N THR A 138 -27.63 39.85 1.14
CA THR A 138 -28.16 41.11 0.63
C THR A 138 -27.66 41.37 -0.79
N MET A 139 -28.52 41.93 -1.64
CA MET A 139 -28.12 42.34 -2.98
C MET A 139 -27.26 43.61 -2.89
N THR A 140 -26.07 43.57 -3.49
CA THR A 140 -25.18 44.73 -3.61
C THR A 140 -24.75 44.88 -5.07
N GLN A 141 -24.44 46.10 -5.51
CA GLN A 141 -24.00 46.35 -6.89
C GLN A 141 -22.83 45.45 -7.31
N GLU A 142 -21.83 45.31 -6.44
CA GLU A 142 -20.68 44.43 -6.65
C GLU A 142 -21.06 42.95 -6.92
N LEU A 143 -22.08 42.45 -6.21
CA LEU A 143 -22.55 41.07 -6.38
C LEU A 143 -23.29 40.93 -7.71
N LEU A 144 -24.10 41.92 -8.08
CA LEU A 144 -24.82 41.93 -9.35
C LEU A 144 -23.84 42.04 -10.53
N ASP A 145 -22.79 42.85 -10.43
CA ASP A 145 -21.72 42.94 -11.43
C ASP A 145 -21.02 41.59 -11.61
N ALA A 146 -20.75 40.89 -10.49
CA ALA A 146 -20.17 39.55 -10.52
C ALA A 146 -21.11 38.51 -11.14
N ILE A 147 -22.42 38.59 -10.87
CA ILE A 147 -23.45 37.73 -11.50
C ILE A 147 -23.50 37.98 -12.99
N ALA A 148 -23.59 39.25 -13.41
CA ALA A 148 -23.68 39.65 -14.81
C ALA A 148 -22.47 39.17 -15.64
N SER A 149 -21.30 39.13 -15.02
CA SER A 149 -20.05 38.74 -15.67
C SER A 149 -19.71 37.25 -15.57
N SER A 150 -20.55 36.43 -14.92
CA SER A 150 -20.22 35.04 -14.58
C SER A 150 -20.55 34.05 -15.70
N ALA A 151 -19.56 33.24 -16.10
CA ALA A 151 -19.78 32.05 -16.93
C ALA A 151 -20.21 30.80 -16.13
N SER A 152 -20.39 30.93 -14.80
CA SER A 152 -20.56 29.82 -13.87
C SER A 152 -21.95 29.71 -13.23
N LEU A 153 -22.89 30.56 -13.64
CA LEU A 153 -24.26 30.60 -13.10
C LEU A 153 -24.91 29.22 -13.05
N LYS A 154 -24.85 28.47 -14.16
CA LYS A 154 -25.41 27.11 -14.25
C LYS A 154 -24.90 26.15 -13.19
N TYR A 155 -23.63 26.24 -12.82
CA TYR A 155 -23.05 25.36 -11.81
C TYR A 155 -23.50 25.75 -10.41
N LEU A 156 -23.61 27.06 -10.15
CA LEU A 156 -24.04 27.57 -8.86
C LEU A 156 -25.51 27.28 -8.60
N VAL A 157 -26.38 27.48 -9.59
CA VAL A 157 -27.81 27.14 -9.48
C VAL A 157 -28.02 25.66 -9.16
N GLU A 158 -27.15 24.78 -9.64
CA GLU A 158 -27.23 23.35 -9.30
C GLU A 158 -26.62 22.98 -7.94
N ILE A 159 -25.66 23.76 -7.43
CA ILE A 159 -24.95 23.48 -6.17
C ILE A 159 -25.66 24.11 -4.97
N LEU A 160 -26.13 25.35 -5.10
CA LEU A 160 -26.73 26.12 -4.00
C LEU A 160 -27.90 25.39 -3.30
N PRO A 161 -28.82 24.71 -4.01
CA PRO A 161 -29.91 23.96 -3.37
C PRO A 161 -29.42 22.84 -2.45
N VAL A 162 -28.25 22.27 -2.73
CA VAL A 162 -27.67 21.16 -1.97
C VAL A 162 -26.88 21.65 -0.75
N ILE A 163 -26.28 22.83 -0.84
CA ILE A 163 -25.51 23.39 0.29
C ILE A 163 -26.39 24.14 1.30
N ASN A 164 -27.60 24.58 0.90
CA ASN A 164 -28.52 25.28 1.79
C ASN A 164 -28.99 24.41 2.98
N PRO A 165 -29.50 23.16 2.79
CA PRO A 165 -29.84 22.27 3.90
C PRO A 165 -28.67 21.97 4.84
N ALA A 166 -27.44 21.98 4.30
CA ALA A 166 -26.21 21.73 5.03
C ALA A 166 -25.76 22.89 5.95
N LYS A 167 -26.43 24.06 5.87
CA LYS A 167 -26.11 25.26 6.68
C LYS A 167 -24.63 25.66 6.61
N VAL A 168 -24.01 25.50 5.44
CA VAL A 168 -22.63 25.94 5.25
C VAL A 168 -22.54 27.46 5.25
N ASN A 169 -21.41 28.01 5.71
CA ASN A 169 -21.19 29.45 5.69
C ASN A 169 -20.89 29.95 4.27
N LEU A 170 -21.92 30.41 3.56
CA LEU A 170 -21.79 31.10 2.27
C LEU A 170 -21.87 32.61 2.50
N THR A 171 -20.73 33.30 2.44
CA THR A 171 -20.66 34.76 2.49
C THR A 171 -20.75 35.36 1.09
N LYS A 172 -21.06 36.65 1.01
CA LYS A 172 -21.04 37.44 -0.24
C LYS A 172 -19.71 37.26 -0.98
N ASP A 173 -18.59 37.38 -0.27
CA ASP A 173 -17.25 37.31 -0.87
C ASP A 173 -16.95 35.92 -1.44
N ILE A 174 -17.40 34.86 -0.76
CA ILE A 174 -17.29 33.48 -1.28
C ILE A 174 -18.12 33.33 -2.55
N LEU A 175 -19.35 33.85 -2.57
CA LEU A 175 -20.22 33.77 -3.75
C LEU A 175 -19.61 34.53 -4.94
N ILE A 176 -19.13 35.75 -4.75
CA ILE A 176 -18.43 36.53 -5.78
C ILE A 176 -17.20 35.77 -6.29
N HIS A 177 -16.41 35.20 -5.38
CA HIS A 177 -15.25 34.39 -5.76
C HIS A 177 -15.62 33.19 -6.64
N LEU A 178 -16.74 32.52 -6.33
CA LEU A 178 -17.25 31.38 -7.09
C LEU A 178 -17.82 31.80 -8.45
N LEU A 179 -18.49 32.95 -8.53
CA LEU A 179 -18.99 33.53 -9.78
C LEU A 179 -17.84 33.84 -10.75
N GLY A 180 -16.67 34.23 -10.25
CA GLY A 180 -15.46 34.44 -11.04
C GLY A 180 -14.72 33.17 -11.46
N LYS A 181 -15.22 31.96 -11.14
CA LYS A 181 -14.58 30.70 -11.56
C LYS A 181 -15.07 30.23 -12.92
N ASP A 182 -14.33 29.29 -13.51
CA ASP A 182 -14.61 28.68 -14.80
C ASP A 182 -15.13 27.24 -14.66
N PHE A 183 -15.40 26.59 -15.80
CA PHE A 183 -15.86 25.20 -15.83
C PHE A 183 -14.87 24.23 -15.16
N LYS A 184 -13.55 24.47 -15.25
CA LYS A 184 -12.53 23.56 -14.72
C LYS A 184 -12.62 23.50 -13.20
N PHE A 185 -12.90 24.64 -12.56
CA PHE A 185 -13.14 24.69 -11.13
C PHE A 185 -14.32 23.81 -10.72
N PHE A 186 -15.45 23.91 -11.43
CA PHE A 186 -16.69 23.22 -11.06
C PHE A 186 -16.79 21.76 -11.51
N PHE A 187 -16.05 21.34 -12.54
CA PHE A 187 -16.19 20.03 -13.18
C PHE A 187 -16.25 18.85 -12.17
N VAL A 188 -15.24 18.71 -11.32
CA VAL A 188 -15.21 17.66 -10.29
C VAL A 188 -16.01 18.08 -9.06
N ARG A 189 -15.87 19.34 -8.62
CA ARG A 189 -16.43 19.87 -7.37
C ARG A 189 -17.95 19.78 -7.31
N LYS A 190 -18.63 20.05 -8.43
CA LYS A 190 -20.08 19.96 -8.52
C LYS A 190 -20.59 18.59 -8.11
N SER A 191 -20.00 17.51 -8.65
CA SER A 191 -20.41 16.15 -8.31
C SER A 191 -20.14 15.78 -6.84
N VAL A 192 -19.00 16.25 -6.31
CA VAL A 192 -18.60 16.05 -4.91
C VAL A 192 -19.57 16.75 -3.97
N LEU A 193 -19.86 18.03 -4.21
CA LEU A 193 -20.76 18.84 -3.39
C LEU A 193 -22.18 18.29 -3.42
N LYS A 194 -22.66 17.89 -4.61
CA LYS A 194 -23.98 17.30 -4.78
C LYS A 194 -24.13 16.04 -3.91
N ARG A 195 -23.18 15.11 -4.03
CA ARG A 195 -23.19 13.86 -3.25
C ARG A 195 -23.12 14.11 -1.75
N LEU A 196 -22.21 14.99 -1.32
CA LEU A 196 -22.04 15.31 0.10
C LEU A 196 -23.30 15.91 0.71
N GLY A 197 -24.01 16.80 0.01
CA GLY A 197 -25.23 17.38 0.57
C GLY A 197 -26.46 16.46 0.47
N GLU A 198 -26.57 15.64 -0.59
CA GLU A 198 -27.64 14.62 -0.70
C GLU A 198 -27.58 13.60 0.45
N ASP A 199 -26.37 13.22 0.89
CA ASP A 199 -26.16 12.31 2.01
C ASP A 199 -26.06 13.01 3.38
N GLY A 200 -26.24 14.34 3.45
CA GLY A 200 -26.17 15.10 4.71
C GLY A 200 -24.78 15.17 5.34
N LEU A 201 -23.73 14.97 4.54
CA LEU A 201 -22.32 14.91 4.98
C LEU A 201 -21.56 16.23 4.76
N LEU A 202 -22.17 17.21 4.09
CA LEU A 202 -21.53 18.49 3.83
C LEU A 202 -21.52 19.38 5.09
N THR A 203 -20.35 19.62 5.65
CA THR A 203 -20.14 20.54 6.78
C THR A 203 -19.33 21.77 6.35
N THR A 204 -19.34 22.86 7.13
CA THR A 204 -18.54 24.06 6.82
C THR A 204 -17.04 23.78 6.62
N PRO A 205 -16.38 22.92 7.42
CA PRO A 205 -15.00 22.51 7.15
C PRO A 205 -14.83 21.77 5.81
N ILE A 206 -15.73 20.84 5.48
CA ILE A 206 -15.69 20.08 4.23
C ILE A 206 -15.94 21.01 3.03
N TRP A 207 -16.89 21.93 3.15
CA TRP A 207 -17.15 22.98 2.16
C TRP A 207 -15.87 23.76 1.83
N HIS A 208 -15.21 24.33 2.85
CA HIS A 208 -13.96 25.08 2.63
C HIS A 208 -12.84 24.21 2.06
N TYR A 209 -12.76 22.93 2.45
CA TYR A 209 -11.79 22.00 1.89
C TYR A 209 -12.01 21.79 0.39
N VAL A 210 -13.25 21.54 -0.02
CA VAL A 210 -13.62 21.30 -1.43
C VAL A 210 -13.32 22.52 -2.30
N LEU A 211 -13.53 23.74 -1.78
CA LEU A 211 -13.23 24.96 -2.53
C LEU A 211 -11.73 25.21 -2.72
N LYS A 212 -10.88 24.76 -1.78
CA LYS A 212 -9.45 25.08 -1.75
C LYS A 212 -8.54 24.02 -2.37
N ASN A 213 -8.93 22.75 -2.30
CA ASN A 213 -8.06 21.62 -2.66
C ASN A 213 -8.51 20.94 -3.97
N ASP A 214 -7.61 20.16 -4.59
CA ASP A 214 -8.01 19.18 -5.59
C ASP A 214 -8.87 18.09 -4.92
N VAL A 215 -9.99 17.77 -5.55
CA VAL A 215 -11.01 16.86 -5.01
C VAL A 215 -11.18 15.60 -5.86
N PHE A 216 -10.29 15.33 -6.81
CA PHE A 216 -10.37 14.12 -7.63
C PHE A 216 -10.33 12.83 -6.79
N SER A 217 -9.34 12.69 -5.90
CA SER A 217 -9.24 11.52 -5.02
C SER A 217 -10.39 11.45 -4.02
N LEU A 218 -10.87 12.61 -3.53
CA LEU A 218 -12.05 12.67 -2.67
C LEU A 218 -13.30 12.15 -3.40
N LYS A 219 -13.51 12.55 -4.66
CA LYS A 219 -14.60 12.05 -5.49
C LYS A 219 -14.54 10.53 -5.62
N GLN A 220 -13.37 9.98 -5.93
CA GLN A 220 -13.19 8.53 -6.03
C GLN A 220 -13.56 7.81 -4.74
N ILE A 221 -13.11 8.32 -3.58
CA ILE A 221 -13.45 7.75 -2.28
C ILE A 221 -14.97 7.77 -2.04
N LEU A 222 -15.63 8.90 -2.32
CA LEU A 222 -17.08 9.02 -2.16
C LEU A 222 -17.86 8.04 -3.05
N ASP A 223 -17.43 7.90 -4.30
CA ASP A 223 -18.05 6.97 -5.26
C ASP A 223 -17.88 5.51 -4.80
N ILE A 224 -16.67 5.15 -4.33
CA ILE A 224 -16.37 3.80 -3.81
C ILE A 224 -17.22 3.49 -2.58
N LEU A 225 -17.22 4.37 -1.59
CA LEU A 225 -17.98 4.17 -0.35
C LEU A 225 -19.49 4.13 -0.60
N ALA A 226 -20.00 4.95 -1.52
CA ALA A 226 -21.41 4.92 -1.88
C ALA A 226 -21.80 3.62 -2.58
N ALA A 227 -20.99 3.16 -3.55
CA ALA A 227 -21.22 1.89 -4.22
C ALA A 227 -21.14 0.68 -3.26
N ALA A 228 -20.39 0.80 -2.16
CA ALA A 228 -20.36 -0.20 -1.08
C ALA A 228 -21.42 0.02 0.01
N SER A 229 -22.31 1.01 -0.12
CA SER A 229 -23.29 1.40 0.92
C SER A 229 -22.66 1.76 2.28
N LEU A 230 -21.39 2.20 2.30
CA LEU A 230 -20.65 2.57 3.51
C LEU A 230 -20.60 4.09 3.76
N LEU A 231 -20.98 4.92 2.78
CA LEU A 231 -20.75 6.36 2.85
C LEU A 231 -21.46 7.05 4.03
N LYS A 232 -22.75 6.75 4.26
CA LYS A 232 -23.56 7.41 5.30
C LYS A 232 -23.03 7.17 6.71
N ASP A 233 -22.64 5.94 7.02
CA ASP A 233 -22.18 5.55 8.35
C ASP A 233 -20.73 5.97 8.63
N ASN A 234 -20.00 6.43 7.62
CA ASN A 234 -18.57 6.73 7.71
C ASN A 234 -18.23 8.20 7.45
N GLY A 235 -19.16 9.13 7.73
CA GLY A 235 -18.92 10.57 7.62
C GLY A 235 -17.70 11.08 8.39
N ALA A 236 -17.33 10.42 9.50
CA ALA A 236 -16.12 10.74 10.26
C ALA A 236 -14.80 10.57 9.46
N VAL A 237 -14.79 9.71 8.42
CA VAL A 237 -13.65 9.57 7.51
C VAL A 237 -13.38 10.87 6.75
N LEU A 238 -14.43 11.59 6.36
CA LEU A 238 -14.32 12.88 5.68
C LEU A 238 -13.65 13.92 6.57
N ASN A 239 -14.01 13.95 7.86
CA ASN A 239 -13.36 14.84 8.82
C ASN A 239 -11.86 14.53 8.97
N ARG A 240 -11.48 13.25 8.90
CA ARG A 240 -10.06 12.84 8.92
C ARG A 240 -9.31 13.26 7.65
N ILE A 241 -9.95 13.21 6.49
CA ILE A 241 -9.41 13.72 5.21
C ILE A 241 -9.22 15.23 5.28
N VAL A 242 -10.24 15.98 5.69
CA VAL A 242 -10.21 17.45 5.77
C VAL A 242 -9.13 17.96 6.74
N SER A 243 -8.90 17.23 7.82
CA SER A 243 -7.84 17.53 8.79
C SER A 243 -6.44 17.03 8.37
N ASN A 244 -6.29 16.51 7.15
CA ASN A 244 -5.05 15.91 6.64
C ASN A 244 -4.48 14.81 7.56
N THR A 245 -5.34 14.09 8.27
CA THR A 245 -4.95 12.96 9.12
C THR A 245 -4.97 11.63 8.38
N ILE A 246 -5.50 11.59 7.15
CA ILE A 246 -5.41 10.46 6.22
C ILE A 246 -5.09 11.02 4.83
N ASP A 247 -4.19 10.34 4.12
CA ASP A 247 -3.90 10.61 2.72
C ASP A 247 -4.99 10.02 1.80
N CYS A 248 -5.58 10.86 0.94
CA CYS A 248 -6.65 10.44 0.03
C CYS A 248 -6.20 9.43 -1.02
N TYR A 249 -4.93 9.49 -1.44
CA TYR A 249 -4.41 8.61 -2.48
C TYR A 249 -4.25 7.19 -1.92
N ASP A 250 -3.59 7.05 -0.77
CA ASP A 250 -3.42 5.76 -0.10
C ASP A 250 -4.77 5.14 0.31
N LEU A 251 -5.70 5.95 0.83
CA LEU A 251 -7.05 5.47 1.16
C LEU A 251 -7.80 5.02 -0.09
N GLY A 252 -7.90 5.89 -1.10
CA GLY A 252 -8.63 5.64 -2.34
C GLY A 252 -8.14 4.39 -3.08
N GLY A 253 -6.81 4.23 -3.20
CA GLY A 253 -6.22 3.03 -3.79
C GLY A 253 -6.57 1.75 -3.03
N SER A 254 -6.50 1.79 -1.70
CA SER A 254 -6.77 0.63 -0.85
C SER A 254 -8.24 0.19 -0.91
N ILE A 255 -9.17 1.12 -0.68
CA ILE A 255 -10.61 0.80 -0.70
C ILE A 255 -11.09 0.48 -2.12
N GLY A 256 -10.48 1.10 -3.15
CA GLY A 256 -10.77 0.80 -4.55
C GLY A 256 -10.39 -0.63 -4.92
N TYR A 257 -9.21 -1.08 -4.50
CA TYR A 257 -8.79 -2.48 -4.66
C TYR A 257 -9.76 -3.43 -3.95
N LEU A 258 -10.06 -3.16 -2.67
CA LEU A 258 -10.97 -4.01 -1.90
C LEU A 258 -12.37 -4.06 -2.50
N GLN A 259 -12.89 -2.96 -3.05
CA GLN A 259 -14.18 -2.95 -3.72
C GLN A 259 -14.17 -3.82 -4.98
N ARG A 260 -13.15 -3.69 -5.83
CA ARG A 260 -13.00 -4.53 -7.03
C ARG A 260 -12.87 -6.02 -6.69
N ALA A 261 -12.17 -6.34 -5.60
CA ALA A 261 -12.05 -7.71 -5.11
C ALA A 261 -13.33 -8.23 -4.42
N GLY A 262 -14.38 -7.41 -4.24
CA GLY A 262 -15.60 -7.79 -3.53
C GLY A 262 -15.41 -7.96 -2.02
N LEU A 263 -14.39 -7.30 -1.45
CA LEU A 263 -13.97 -7.43 -0.05
C LEU A 263 -14.15 -6.16 0.79
N LEU A 264 -14.66 -5.07 0.21
CA LEU A 264 -14.91 -3.83 0.94
C LEU A 264 -16.16 -3.94 1.82
N THR A 265 -15.94 -4.15 3.11
CA THR A 265 -16.94 -4.14 4.19
C THR A 265 -16.62 -3.05 5.21
N GLN A 266 -17.53 -2.80 6.16
CA GLN A 266 -17.27 -1.89 7.29
C GLN A 266 -15.99 -2.31 8.05
N GLN A 267 -15.83 -3.60 8.33
CA GLN A 267 -14.66 -4.12 9.04
C GLN A 267 -13.36 -3.94 8.27
N SER A 268 -13.36 -4.18 6.94
CA SER A 268 -12.15 -3.99 6.13
C SER A 268 -11.81 -2.51 5.97
N LEU A 269 -12.82 -1.64 5.88
CA LEU A 269 -12.63 -0.18 5.84
C LEU A 269 -11.96 0.29 7.14
N GLU A 270 -12.48 -0.10 8.29
CA GLU A 270 -11.88 0.20 9.60
C GLU A 270 -10.45 -0.30 9.70
N SER A 271 -10.19 -1.52 9.22
CA SER A 271 -8.85 -2.11 9.18
C SER A 271 -7.91 -1.27 8.33
N CYS A 272 -8.33 -0.82 7.13
CA CYS A 272 -7.55 0.10 6.29
C CYS A 272 -7.28 1.45 6.99
N LEU A 273 -8.30 2.02 7.64
CA LEU A 273 -8.20 3.29 8.36
C LEU A 273 -7.23 3.24 9.55
N GLN A 274 -6.99 2.06 10.13
CA GLN A 274 -5.96 1.83 11.16
C GLN A 274 -4.54 1.78 10.59
N LEU A 275 -4.37 1.43 9.30
CA LEU A 275 -3.05 1.41 8.64
C LEU A 275 -2.55 2.82 8.27
N LEU A 276 -3.47 3.76 8.11
CA LEU A 276 -3.26 5.15 7.70
C LEU A 276 -3.13 6.02 8.97
N PRO A 277 -1.90 6.31 9.42
CA PRO A 277 -1.66 6.90 10.74
C PRO A 277 -2.16 8.35 10.85
N LYS A 278 -2.36 8.80 12.09
CA LYS A 278 -2.51 10.22 12.44
C LYS A 278 -1.14 10.92 12.34
N GLY A 279 -0.88 11.59 11.21
CA GLY A 279 0.29 12.47 11.02
C GLY A 279 1.26 12.02 9.91
N PRO A 280 2.26 12.86 9.54
CA PRO A 280 3.10 12.69 8.34
C PRO A 280 4.13 11.55 8.39
N ALA A 281 4.19 10.77 9.47
CA ALA A 281 5.11 9.63 9.57
C ALA A 281 4.53 8.40 8.82
N PRO A 282 5.33 7.67 8.02
CA PRO A 282 4.85 6.47 7.34
C PRO A 282 4.36 5.45 8.36
N GLY A 283 3.09 5.04 8.24
CA GLY A 283 2.44 4.13 9.18
C GLY A 283 3.12 2.77 9.27
N PRO A 284 2.92 2.03 10.38
CA PRO A 284 3.62 0.78 10.65
C PRO A 284 3.40 -0.30 9.58
N LYS A 285 2.38 -0.19 8.72
CA LYS A 285 2.06 -1.14 7.64
C LYS A 285 1.87 -0.48 6.27
N ARG A 286 2.58 0.61 5.97
CA ARG A 286 2.54 1.22 4.61
C ARG A 286 2.77 0.22 3.48
N ALA A 287 3.65 -0.77 3.70
CA ALA A 287 3.91 -1.84 2.74
C ALA A 287 2.66 -2.68 2.38
N LEU A 288 1.62 -2.71 3.23
CA LEU A 288 0.37 -3.41 2.90
C LEU A 288 -0.48 -2.60 1.92
N LEU A 289 -0.49 -1.27 2.06
CA LEU A 289 -1.15 -0.36 1.13
C LEU A 289 -0.49 -0.44 -0.24
N ASP A 290 0.85 -0.43 -0.26
CA ASP A 290 1.64 -0.66 -1.48
C ASP A 290 1.34 -2.02 -2.11
N LEU A 291 1.18 -3.07 -1.29
CA LEU A 291 0.85 -4.40 -1.78
C LEU A 291 -0.54 -4.41 -2.45
N PHE A 292 -1.57 -3.80 -1.86
CA PHE A 292 -2.89 -3.70 -2.51
C PHE A 292 -2.81 -3.01 -3.87
N ARG A 293 -2.07 -1.90 -3.97
CA ARG A 293 -1.84 -1.22 -5.26
C ARG A 293 -1.11 -2.12 -6.26
N GLN A 294 -0.06 -2.81 -5.84
CA GLN A 294 0.70 -3.72 -6.71
C GLN A 294 -0.16 -4.87 -7.24
N LEU A 295 -1.01 -5.44 -6.38
CA LEU A 295 -1.95 -6.49 -6.79
C LEU A 295 -3.00 -5.95 -7.76
N ASP A 296 -3.49 -4.74 -7.53
CA ASP A 296 -4.43 -4.07 -8.41
C ASP A 296 -3.86 -3.79 -9.81
N GLU A 297 -2.61 -3.31 -9.88
CA GLU A 297 -1.90 -3.00 -11.14
C GLU A 297 -1.75 -4.23 -12.05
N VAL A 298 -1.66 -5.43 -11.45
CA VAL A 298 -1.55 -6.69 -12.19
C VAL A 298 -2.88 -7.45 -12.27
N GLY A 299 -3.98 -6.85 -11.80
CA GLY A 299 -5.32 -7.46 -11.82
C GLY A 299 -5.48 -8.70 -10.93
N PHE A 300 -4.66 -8.85 -9.89
CA PHE A 300 -4.69 -9.99 -8.98
C PHE A 300 -5.66 -9.76 -7.81
N SER A 301 -6.68 -10.61 -7.68
CA SER A 301 -7.67 -10.54 -6.60
C SER A 301 -7.36 -11.54 -5.50
N ILE A 302 -7.41 -11.09 -4.24
CA ILE A 302 -7.35 -11.96 -3.05
C ILE A 302 -8.75 -12.34 -2.57
N ASN A 303 -8.84 -13.34 -1.68
CA ASN A 303 -10.07 -13.72 -1.01
C ASN A 303 -10.14 -13.22 0.46
N ALA A 304 -11.29 -13.41 1.12
CA ALA A 304 -11.54 -12.91 2.48
C ALA A 304 -10.60 -13.51 3.55
N SER A 305 -10.23 -14.80 3.42
CA SER A 305 -9.28 -15.47 4.33
C SER A 305 -7.87 -14.88 4.18
N GLN A 306 -7.44 -14.66 2.94
CA GLN A 306 -6.16 -14.02 2.64
C GLN A 306 -6.13 -12.58 3.20
N LEU A 307 -7.20 -11.79 3.00
CA LEU A 307 -7.31 -10.44 3.55
C LEU A 307 -7.19 -10.40 5.08
N THR A 308 -7.89 -11.32 5.76
CA THR A 308 -7.81 -11.46 7.23
C THR A 308 -6.38 -11.73 7.68
N THR A 309 -5.70 -12.63 6.97
CA THR A 309 -4.29 -12.96 7.26
C THR A 309 -3.38 -11.76 7.02
N LEU A 310 -3.58 -11.00 5.93
CA LEU A 310 -2.81 -9.80 5.60
C LEU A 310 -2.92 -8.72 6.69
N PHE A 311 -4.13 -8.46 7.18
CA PHE A 311 -4.33 -7.53 8.29
C PHE A 311 -3.69 -8.01 9.60
N ALA A 312 -3.53 -9.32 9.81
CA ALA A 312 -2.87 -9.89 10.98
C ALA A 312 -1.32 -9.91 10.90
N LEU A 313 -0.72 -9.67 9.73
CA LEU A 313 0.75 -9.70 9.57
C LEU A 313 1.43 -8.62 10.40
N SER A 314 2.67 -8.87 10.84
CA SER A 314 3.52 -7.82 11.41
C SER A 314 4.09 -6.92 10.30
N PRO A 315 4.52 -5.68 10.60
CA PRO A 315 5.20 -4.80 9.63
C PRO A 315 6.32 -5.48 8.84
N ALA A 316 7.14 -6.28 9.52
CA ALA A 316 8.25 -7.01 8.90
C ALA A 316 7.76 -8.11 7.95
N ASN A 317 6.65 -8.79 8.27
CA ASN A 317 6.09 -9.84 7.41
C ASN A 317 5.37 -9.25 6.21
N THR A 318 4.69 -8.12 6.38
CA THR A 318 4.09 -7.37 5.27
C THR A 318 5.15 -6.95 4.26
N LEU A 319 6.29 -6.41 4.71
CA LEU A 319 7.38 -6.02 3.82
C LEU A 319 7.96 -7.23 3.05
N ARG A 320 8.17 -8.35 3.74
CA ARG A 320 8.66 -9.59 3.11
C ARG A 320 7.69 -10.10 2.05
N LEU A 321 6.40 -10.13 2.36
CA LEU A 321 5.38 -10.57 1.41
C LEU A 321 5.36 -9.66 0.19
N ARG A 322 5.40 -8.34 0.40
CA ARG A 322 5.47 -7.37 -0.69
C ARG A 322 6.66 -7.62 -1.61
N HIS A 323 7.85 -7.87 -1.06
CA HIS A 323 9.04 -8.19 -1.88
C HIS A 323 8.89 -9.50 -2.65
N GLN A 324 8.32 -10.54 -2.03
CA GLN A 324 8.05 -11.82 -2.70
C GLN A 324 7.04 -11.64 -3.83
N VAL A 325 5.93 -10.94 -3.58
CA VAL A 325 4.90 -10.66 -4.59
C VAL A 325 5.46 -9.83 -5.74
N LEU A 326 6.25 -8.78 -5.46
CA LEU A 326 6.88 -7.97 -6.49
C LEU A 326 7.75 -8.82 -7.44
N ARG A 327 8.57 -9.71 -6.89
CA ARG A 327 9.39 -10.61 -7.71
C ARG A 327 8.55 -11.66 -8.44
N LEU A 328 7.49 -12.19 -7.82
CA LEU A 328 6.56 -13.09 -8.51
C LEU A 328 5.92 -12.40 -9.71
N VAL A 329 5.62 -11.10 -9.61
CA VAL A 329 5.17 -10.29 -10.74
C VAL A 329 6.27 -10.15 -11.79
N ASP A 330 7.48 -9.72 -11.41
CA ASP A 330 8.60 -9.49 -12.33
C ASP A 330 8.95 -10.74 -13.15
N TYR A 331 8.90 -11.91 -12.52
CA TYR A 331 9.19 -13.19 -13.16
C TYR A 331 7.95 -13.87 -13.78
N LYS A 332 6.77 -13.22 -13.77
CA LYS A 332 5.50 -13.75 -14.30
C LYS A 332 5.08 -15.09 -13.65
N LEU A 333 5.32 -15.22 -12.36
CA LEU A 333 5.02 -16.40 -11.53
C LEU A 333 3.88 -16.16 -10.53
N LEU A 334 3.32 -14.95 -10.46
CA LEU A 334 2.20 -14.65 -9.58
C LEU A 334 0.91 -15.37 -10.05
N ASN A 335 0.37 -16.23 -9.20
CA ASN A 335 -0.92 -16.90 -9.35
C ASN A 335 -1.46 -17.24 -7.94
N GLU A 336 -2.66 -17.81 -7.85
CA GLU A 336 -3.30 -18.12 -6.56
C GLU A 336 -2.44 -19.03 -5.68
N SER A 337 -1.82 -20.06 -6.27
CA SER A 337 -0.96 -21.02 -5.57
C SER A 337 0.30 -20.33 -5.04
N SER A 338 1.00 -19.56 -5.89
CA SER A 338 2.25 -18.91 -5.50
C SER A 338 2.04 -17.78 -4.49
N PHE A 339 0.93 -17.05 -4.58
CA PHE A 339 0.54 -16.06 -3.56
C PHE A 339 0.19 -16.72 -2.23
N THR A 340 -0.58 -17.82 -2.26
CA THR A 340 -0.97 -18.56 -1.05
C THR A 340 0.27 -19.12 -0.35
N GLU A 341 1.20 -19.68 -1.11
CA GLU A 341 2.46 -20.18 -0.58
C GLU A 341 3.31 -19.06 0.04
N ALA A 342 3.44 -17.92 -0.65
CA ALA A 342 4.12 -16.74 -0.10
C ALA A 342 3.48 -16.28 1.22
N LEU A 343 2.15 -16.14 1.24
CA LEU A 343 1.38 -15.71 2.40
C LEU A 343 1.51 -16.70 3.57
N GLN A 344 1.49 -18.00 3.29
CA GLN A 344 1.69 -19.04 4.30
C GLN A 344 3.08 -18.96 4.92
N ARG A 345 4.15 -18.83 4.10
CA ARG A 345 5.53 -18.73 4.60
C ARG A 345 5.77 -17.50 5.46
N VAL A 346 5.20 -16.35 5.09
CA VAL A 346 5.35 -15.13 5.90
C VAL A 346 4.51 -15.15 7.18
N SER A 347 3.35 -15.81 7.16
CA SER A 347 2.45 -15.91 8.31
C SER A 347 2.84 -17.02 9.29
N GLN A 348 3.58 -18.05 8.83
CA GLN A 348 3.98 -19.20 9.65
C GLN A 348 4.75 -18.78 10.91
N LYS A 349 4.24 -19.19 12.06
CA LYS A 349 4.90 -19.05 13.36
C LYS A 349 5.43 -20.41 13.80
N LEU A 350 6.70 -20.47 14.19
CA LEU A 350 7.23 -21.66 14.85
C LEU A 350 6.58 -21.79 16.24
N PRO A 351 6.34 -23.03 16.73
CA PRO A 351 5.73 -23.27 18.03
C PRO A 351 6.39 -22.46 19.16
N PRO A 352 5.62 -22.00 20.16
CA PRO A 352 6.19 -21.32 21.31
C PRO A 352 7.16 -22.24 22.05
N VAL A 353 8.16 -21.63 22.69
CA VAL A 353 9.11 -22.32 23.56
C VAL A 353 9.04 -21.64 24.91
N ASN A 354 8.69 -22.42 25.93
CA ASN A 354 8.60 -21.96 27.31
C ASN A 354 9.85 -22.41 28.08
N ASP A 355 10.18 -21.69 29.15
CA ASP A 355 11.25 -22.06 30.07
C ASP A 355 10.88 -23.37 30.79
N ALA A 356 11.77 -24.35 30.75
CA ALA A 356 11.58 -25.60 31.47
C ALA A 356 12.13 -25.47 32.90
N VAL A 357 11.41 -26.04 33.87
CA VAL A 357 11.87 -26.06 35.27
C VAL A 357 12.77 -27.27 35.46
N ALA A 358 14.04 -27.02 35.83
CA ALA A 358 15.03 -28.08 35.98
C ALA A 358 15.76 -28.03 37.33
N ASP A 359 15.75 -29.16 38.04
CA ASP A 359 16.48 -29.37 39.29
C ASP A 359 17.77 -30.14 39.07
N LYS A 360 18.80 -29.81 39.86
CA LYS A 360 20.11 -30.45 39.77
C LYS A 360 20.53 -31.07 41.09
N LYS A 361 20.72 -32.39 41.09
CA LYS A 361 21.47 -33.09 42.15
C LYS A 361 22.96 -33.13 41.77
N SER A 362 23.77 -32.37 42.51
CA SER A 362 25.20 -32.23 42.23
C SER A 362 25.96 -33.52 42.53
N ARG A 363 26.90 -33.92 41.66
CA ARG A 363 27.80 -35.05 41.92
C ARG A 363 28.69 -34.83 43.15
N LYS A 364 29.06 -33.58 43.41
CA LYS A 364 29.86 -33.21 44.59
C LYS A 364 29.09 -33.41 45.90
N ALA A 365 27.77 -33.28 45.85
CA ALA A 365 26.91 -33.47 47.01
C ALA A 365 26.45 -34.93 47.18
N SER A 366 26.34 -35.69 46.08
CA SER A 366 25.84 -37.07 46.07
C SER A 366 26.92 -38.15 46.03
N GLY A 367 28.20 -37.78 45.84
CA GLY A 367 29.28 -38.74 45.60
C GLY A 367 29.23 -39.46 44.25
N ALA A 368 28.24 -39.16 43.40
CA ALA A 368 28.02 -39.86 42.14
C ALA A 368 29.07 -39.54 41.05
N ALA A 369 29.10 -40.37 40.01
CA ALA A 369 29.98 -40.14 38.85
C ALA A 369 29.58 -38.90 38.02
N ARG A 370 28.27 -38.63 37.89
CA ARG A 370 27.71 -37.53 37.10
C ARG A 370 26.65 -36.76 37.89
N SER A 371 26.42 -35.49 37.56
CA SER A 371 25.31 -34.73 38.15
C SER A 371 24.00 -35.12 37.47
N GLN A 372 22.95 -35.32 38.24
CA GLN A 372 21.60 -35.58 37.72
C GLN A 372 20.86 -34.26 37.51
N ILE A 373 20.17 -34.13 36.37
CA ILE A 373 19.23 -33.07 36.05
C ILE A 373 17.85 -33.69 35.85
N THR A 374 16.86 -33.16 36.56
CA THR A 374 15.46 -33.59 36.44
C THR A 374 14.66 -32.41 35.93
N VAL A 375 14.02 -32.56 34.78
CA VAL A 375 13.17 -31.52 34.17
C VAL A 375 11.72 -31.85 34.48
N THR A 376 10.96 -30.86 34.95
CA THR A 376 9.52 -31.01 35.24
C THR A 376 8.77 -31.37 33.95
N ASP A 377 7.99 -32.45 33.98
CA ASP A 377 7.29 -33.02 32.81
C ASP A 377 8.22 -33.29 31.61
N GLY A 378 9.50 -33.56 31.89
CA GLY A 378 10.54 -33.69 30.88
C GLY A 378 11.54 -34.81 31.17
N PRO A 379 12.65 -34.86 30.42
CA PRO A 379 13.61 -35.94 30.55
C PRO A 379 14.44 -35.81 31.84
N LEU A 380 14.75 -36.97 32.41
CA LEU A 380 15.81 -37.15 33.39
C LEU A 380 17.12 -37.43 32.65
N PHE A 381 18.19 -36.70 32.95
CA PHE A 381 19.51 -36.95 32.34
C PHE A 381 20.68 -36.61 33.27
N PHE A 382 21.87 -37.08 32.90
CA PHE A 382 23.08 -36.96 33.70
C PHE A 382 24.15 -36.17 32.96
N THR A 383 24.72 -35.13 33.56
CA THR A 383 25.73 -34.29 32.89
C THR A 383 27.13 -34.86 33.07
N GLY A 384 27.85 -35.01 31.96
CA GLY A 384 29.29 -35.27 31.95
C GLY A 384 30.08 -34.12 32.57
N HIS A 385 31.24 -34.45 33.14
CA HIS A 385 32.17 -33.49 33.75
C HIS A 385 33.59 -33.63 33.20
N ASP A 386 33.70 -34.03 31.93
CA ASP A 386 34.99 -34.07 31.25
C ASP A 386 35.63 -32.68 31.24
N LYS A 387 36.90 -32.62 31.67
CA LYS A 387 37.66 -31.35 31.70
C LYS A 387 37.88 -30.79 30.29
N HIS A 388 37.90 -31.65 29.28
CA HIS A 388 37.97 -31.32 27.86
C HIS A 388 36.55 -31.10 27.29
N CYS A 389 35.83 -30.10 27.81
CA CYS A 389 34.59 -29.66 27.17
C CYS A 389 34.92 -29.04 25.81
N GLU A 390 34.09 -29.32 24.79
CA GLU A 390 34.22 -28.63 23.52
C GLU A 390 33.88 -27.15 23.73
N SER A 391 34.86 -26.29 23.46
CA SER A 391 34.74 -24.84 23.56
C SER A 391 34.65 -24.24 22.16
N GLY A 392 33.51 -23.62 21.86
CA GLY A 392 33.33 -22.73 20.71
C GLY A 392 33.17 -21.29 21.16
N GLY A 393 33.01 -20.36 20.20
CA GLY A 393 32.91 -18.91 20.45
C GLY A 393 31.79 -18.46 21.39
N PHE A 394 30.80 -19.31 21.67
CA PHE A 394 29.59 -18.97 22.44
C PHE A 394 29.36 -19.81 23.71
N GLY A 395 30.30 -20.71 24.06
CA GLY A 395 30.27 -21.38 25.35
C GLY A 395 30.83 -22.81 25.38
N LYS A 396 30.82 -23.41 26.57
CA LYS A 396 31.20 -24.81 26.81
C LYS A 396 29.99 -25.71 26.61
N VAL A 397 30.08 -26.65 25.66
CA VAL A 397 29.06 -27.69 25.46
C VAL A 397 29.44 -28.92 26.29
N LYS A 398 28.50 -29.38 27.10
CA LYS A 398 28.63 -30.60 27.89
C LYS A 398 27.81 -31.73 27.30
N LYS A 399 28.30 -32.95 27.49
CA LYS A 399 27.58 -34.18 27.17
C LYS A 399 26.53 -34.49 28.25
N GLY A 400 25.32 -34.85 27.84
CA GLY A 400 24.24 -35.34 28.68
C GLY A 400 23.94 -36.81 28.36
N TYR A 401 23.73 -37.61 29.40
CA TYR A 401 23.63 -39.07 29.32
C TYR A 401 22.28 -39.55 29.87
N PRO A 402 21.70 -40.64 29.32
CA PRO A 402 20.38 -41.12 29.75
C PRO A 402 20.42 -41.80 31.12
N SER A 403 21.59 -42.32 31.53
CA SER A 403 21.80 -42.93 32.84
C SER A 403 23.19 -42.60 33.40
N LEU A 404 23.39 -42.90 34.69
CA LEU A 404 24.63 -42.60 35.40
C LEU A 404 25.87 -43.23 34.74
N HIS A 405 25.72 -44.44 34.20
CA HIS A 405 26.79 -45.25 33.63
C HIS A 405 26.68 -45.44 32.11
N ALA A 406 25.74 -44.77 31.44
CA ALA A 406 25.62 -44.87 29.99
C ALA A 406 26.93 -44.46 29.30
N PRO A 407 27.44 -45.28 28.36
CA PRO A 407 28.69 -44.99 27.66
C PRO A 407 28.53 -43.82 26.69
N GLU A 408 27.38 -43.72 26.04
CA GLU A 408 27.10 -42.76 24.98
C GLU A 408 26.20 -41.61 25.45
N PRO A 409 26.50 -40.35 25.07
CA PRO A 409 25.62 -39.22 25.32
C PRO A 409 24.41 -39.23 24.39
N VAL A 410 23.31 -38.68 24.89
CA VAL A 410 22.06 -38.45 24.14
C VAL A 410 21.72 -36.98 24.03
N TYR A 411 22.32 -36.12 24.87
CA TYR A 411 22.11 -34.67 24.84
C TYR A 411 23.41 -33.89 24.73
N SER A 412 23.32 -32.75 24.06
CA SER A 412 24.25 -31.62 24.16
C SER A 412 23.66 -30.58 25.11
N ILE A 413 24.48 -30.04 26.01
CA ILE A 413 24.08 -29.06 27.02
C ILE A 413 24.96 -27.83 26.87
N LYS A 414 24.44 -26.79 26.23
CA LYS A 414 25.13 -25.53 25.98
C LYS A 414 24.75 -24.53 27.08
N LYS A 415 25.75 -24.02 27.81
CA LYS A 415 25.56 -22.90 28.73
C LYS A 415 25.72 -21.60 27.94
N LEU A 416 24.73 -20.71 27.99
CA LEU A 416 24.85 -19.35 27.46
C LEU A 416 25.60 -18.45 28.45
N TYR A 417 26.48 -17.61 27.93
CA TYR A 417 27.31 -16.68 28.71
C TYR A 417 26.83 -15.22 28.63
N GLU A 418 25.71 -14.97 27.96
CA GLU A 418 25.06 -13.67 27.93
C GLU A 418 24.71 -13.22 29.36
N LYS A 419 25.12 -11.99 29.71
CA LYS A 419 24.97 -11.44 31.07
C LYS A 419 23.54 -10.99 31.31
N ASP A 420 22.87 -10.49 30.28
CA ASP A 420 21.46 -10.11 30.35
C ASP A 420 20.56 -11.34 30.22
N GLU A 421 19.83 -11.67 31.29
CA GLU A 421 18.98 -12.86 31.36
C GLU A 421 17.92 -12.86 30.26
N GLN A 422 17.32 -11.70 29.94
CA GLN A 422 16.31 -11.61 28.89
C GLN A 422 16.89 -11.89 27.50
N SER A 423 18.09 -11.42 27.22
CA SER A 423 18.80 -11.68 25.96
C SER A 423 19.22 -13.13 25.85
N ALA A 424 19.70 -13.73 26.95
CA ALA A 424 20.02 -15.16 27.03
C ALA A 424 18.78 -16.02 26.75
N GLN A 425 17.63 -15.72 27.35
CA GLN A 425 16.37 -16.42 27.10
C GLN A 425 15.91 -16.26 25.65
N LYS A 426 16.02 -15.06 25.06
CA LYS A 426 15.68 -14.83 23.64
C LYS A 426 16.55 -15.65 22.69
N GLU A 427 17.84 -15.81 23.00
CA GLU A 427 18.74 -16.69 22.27
C GLU A 427 18.38 -18.17 22.45
N ALA A 428 18.10 -18.61 23.67
CA ALA A 428 17.70 -19.99 23.95
C ALA A 428 16.40 -20.37 23.23
N VAL A 429 15.38 -19.51 23.28
CA VAL A 429 14.12 -19.70 22.54
C VAL A 429 14.39 -19.81 21.04
N ARG A 430 15.30 -19.00 20.50
CA ARG A 430 15.67 -19.01 19.08
C ARG A 430 16.35 -20.33 18.72
N GLU A 431 17.36 -20.75 19.47
CA GLU A 431 18.11 -21.97 19.18
C GLU A 431 17.22 -23.22 19.30
N VAL A 432 16.40 -23.31 20.34
CA VAL A 432 15.43 -24.41 20.51
C VAL A 432 14.44 -24.48 19.35
N LYS A 433 13.92 -23.33 18.86
CA LYS A 433 13.00 -23.30 17.71
C LYS A 433 13.63 -23.90 16.44
N HIS A 434 14.92 -23.61 16.18
CA HIS A 434 15.59 -24.13 14.99
C HIS A 434 15.95 -25.62 15.14
N HIS A 435 16.33 -26.08 16.33
CA HIS A 435 16.47 -27.52 16.59
C HIS A 435 15.17 -28.28 16.35
N ARG A 436 14.06 -27.80 16.93
CA ARG A 436 12.73 -28.42 16.75
C ARG A 436 12.27 -28.39 15.29
N LEU A 437 12.60 -27.33 14.56
CA LEU A 437 12.32 -27.22 13.13
C LEU A 437 13.04 -28.31 12.31
N LEU A 438 14.23 -28.73 12.74
CA LEU A 438 14.97 -29.84 12.14
C LEU A 438 14.55 -31.22 12.71
N GLY A 439 13.42 -31.31 13.42
CA GLY A 439 12.90 -32.56 13.99
C GLY A 439 13.67 -33.07 15.21
N ARG A 440 14.50 -32.24 15.85
CA ARG A 440 15.31 -32.62 17.01
C ARG A 440 14.59 -32.27 18.31
N GLN A 441 14.80 -33.07 19.37
CA GLN A 441 14.38 -32.67 20.70
C GLN A 441 15.27 -31.52 21.18
N ALA A 442 14.62 -30.47 21.69
CA ALA A 442 15.30 -29.36 22.33
C ALA A 442 14.40 -28.62 23.31
N PHE A 443 15.01 -28.13 24.39
CA PHE A 443 14.40 -27.25 25.38
C PHE A 443 15.48 -26.40 26.04
N TYR A 444 15.08 -25.41 26.82
CA TYR A 444 16.01 -24.64 27.64
C TYR A 444 15.50 -24.55 29.07
N TYR A 445 16.42 -24.33 30.01
CA TYR A 445 16.09 -24.06 31.40
C TYR A 445 17.00 -22.98 31.97
N THR A 446 16.49 -22.19 32.91
CA THR A 446 17.28 -21.20 33.66
C THR A 446 17.58 -21.71 35.06
N ARG A 447 18.86 -21.64 35.48
CA ARG A 447 19.26 -22.04 36.84
C ARG A 447 20.41 -21.18 37.35
N GLN A 448 20.22 -20.59 38.54
CA GLN A 448 21.23 -19.74 39.20
C GLN A 448 21.71 -18.59 38.28
N GLY A 449 20.78 -17.90 37.62
CA GLY A 449 21.08 -16.80 36.70
C GLY A 449 21.81 -17.21 35.41
N SER A 450 21.88 -18.51 35.09
CA SER A 450 22.48 -19.02 33.86
C SER A 450 21.43 -19.76 33.04
N THR A 451 21.37 -19.46 31.74
CA THR A 451 20.50 -20.17 30.79
C THR A 451 21.25 -21.34 30.15
N PHE A 452 20.58 -22.49 30.07
CA PHE A 452 21.11 -23.71 29.46
C PHE A 452 20.19 -24.19 28.35
N ILE A 453 20.75 -24.54 27.21
CA ILE A 453 20.05 -25.17 26.09
C ILE A 453 20.41 -26.65 26.10
N VAL A 454 19.39 -27.50 26.01
CA VAL A 454 19.53 -28.94 25.88
C VAL A 454 18.96 -29.34 24.54
N ALA A 455 19.74 -30.06 23.73
CA ALA A 455 19.31 -30.57 22.43
C ALA A 455 19.91 -31.95 22.16
N ASP A 456 19.34 -32.70 21.22
CA ASP A 456 19.87 -34.01 20.81
C ASP A 456 21.37 -33.98 20.51
N TRP A 457 22.09 -34.94 21.06
CA TRP A 457 23.50 -35.14 20.75
C TRP A 457 23.67 -35.58 19.30
N GLN A 458 24.54 -34.90 18.55
CA GLN A 458 24.88 -35.28 17.19
C GLN A 458 26.12 -36.18 17.22
N GLN A 459 25.98 -37.40 16.73
CA GLN A 459 27.10 -38.34 16.68
C GLN A 459 28.12 -37.95 15.62
N GLY A 460 29.39 -38.31 15.87
CA GLY A 460 30.51 -37.96 15.02
C GLY A 460 31.42 -36.89 15.62
N LYS A 461 32.14 -36.15 14.77
CA LYS A 461 33.04 -35.06 15.16
C LYS A 461 32.80 -33.82 14.31
N ALA A 462 33.08 -32.64 14.85
CA ALA A 462 33.06 -31.42 14.06
C ALA A 462 34.07 -31.48 12.89
N LEU A 463 33.71 -30.95 11.72
CA LEU A 463 34.53 -31.06 10.50
C LEU A 463 35.96 -30.54 10.69
N HIS A 464 36.16 -29.44 11.42
CA HIS A 464 37.48 -28.87 11.69
C HIS A 464 38.45 -29.82 12.42
N ARG A 465 37.94 -30.91 13.02
CA ARG A 465 38.75 -31.91 13.71
C ARG A 465 39.22 -33.05 12.82
N TYR A 466 38.73 -33.12 11.58
CA TYR A 466 39.23 -34.08 10.61
C TYR A 466 40.46 -33.51 9.91
N SER A 467 41.53 -34.28 9.91
CA SER A 467 42.67 -34.01 9.03
C SER A 467 42.32 -34.29 7.57
N ALA A 468 43.06 -33.69 6.65
CA ALA A 468 42.90 -33.94 5.21
C ALA A 468 43.02 -35.43 4.87
N ASP A 469 43.91 -36.17 5.54
CA ASP A 469 44.11 -37.59 5.31
C ASP A 469 42.97 -38.45 5.85
N GLU A 470 42.36 -38.08 6.99
CA GLU A 470 41.15 -38.75 7.49
C GLU A 470 39.97 -38.56 6.54
N LEU A 471 39.79 -37.36 5.96
CA LEU A 471 38.74 -37.10 4.98
C LEU A 471 38.97 -37.90 3.69
N LYS A 472 40.21 -37.97 3.19
CA LYS A 472 40.56 -38.73 1.98
C LYS A 472 40.35 -40.24 2.12
N LYS A 473 40.40 -40.79 3.35
CA LYS A 473 40.07 -42.20 3.60
C LYS A 473 38.60 -42.51 3.32
N ALA A 474 37.70 -41.52 3.40
CA ALA A 474 36.30 -41.69 3.04
C ALA A 474 36.11 -41.49 1.51
N PRO A 475 35.49 -42.43 0.80
CA PRO A 475 35.15 -42.25 -0.61
C PRO A 475 34.37 -40.96 -0.85
N MET A 476 34.62 -40.31 -1.98
CA MET A 476 34.02 -39.01 -2.28
C MET A 476 32.49 -39.07 -2.32
N GLN A 477 31.92 -40.19 -2.76
CA GLN A 477 30.48 -40.45 -2.73
C GLN A 477 29.91 -40.46 -1.31
N LYS A 478 30.63 -41.01 -0.32
CA LYS A 478 30.21 -40.95 1.09
C LYS A 478 30.23 -39.51 1.62
N ARG A 479 31.27 -38.75 1.27
CA ARG A 479 31.37 -37.32 1.61
C ARG A 479 30.26 -36.49 0.95
N LEU A 480 29.92 -36.80 -0.30
CA LEU A 480 28.79 -36.19 -1.00
C LEU A 480 27.44 -36.53 -0.34
N ALA A 481 27.25 -37.77 0.11
CA ALA A 481 26.05 -38.17 0.87
C ALA A 481 25.93 -37.41 2.21
N CYS A 482 27.04 -37.22 2.93
CA CYS A 482 27.08 -36.36 4.10
C CYS A 482 26.72 -34.91 3.74
N LEU A 483 27.30 -34.34 2.67
CA LEU A 483 26.97 -32.99 2.22
C LEU A 483 25.48 -32.84 1.85
N ARG A 484 24.89 -33.84 1.18
CA ARG A 484 23.46 -33.91 0.88
C ARG A 484 22.61 -33.78 2.16
N ASP A 485 22.98 -34.46 3.24
CA ASP A 485 22.26 -34.40 4.52
C ASP A 485 22.31 -32.98 5.14
N ALA A 486 23.45 -32.29 5.09
CA ALA A 486 23.53 -30.90 5.55
C ALA A 486 22.71 -29.95 4.66
N LEU A 487 22.75 -30.13 3.34
CA LEU A 487 21.96 -29.33 2.40
C LEU A 487 20.46 -29.56 2.59
N SER A 488 20.02 -30.78 2.93
CA SER A 488 18.63 -31.07 3.29
C SER A 488 18.17 -30.30 4.55
N GLN A 489 19.02 -30.25 5.57
CA GLN A 489 18.73 -29.45 6.78
C GLN A 489 18.69 -27.96 6.45
N LEU A 490 19.64 -27.48 5.65
CA LEU A 490 19.67 -26.07 5.22
C LEU A 490 18.44 -25.71 4.38
N ASN A 491 18.02 -26.61 3.49
CA ASN A 491 16.79 -26.50 2.71
C ASN A 491 15.56 -26.37 3.64
N THR A 492 15.49 -27.19 4.70
CA THR A 492 14.42 -27.11 5.70
C THR A 492 14.37 -25.73 6.38
N LEU A 493 15.53 -25.18 6.76
CA LEU A 493 15.60 -23.84 7.34
C LEU A 493 15.15 -22.76 6.35
N HIS A 494 15.67 -22.78 5.12
CA HIS A 494 15.40 -21.78 4.09
C HIS A 494 13.93 -21.79 3.64
N ALA A 495 13.31 -22.97 3.50
CA ALA A 495 11.87 -23.11 3.21
C ALA A 495 10.98 -22.46 4.29
N HIS A 496 11.46 -22.41 5.53
CA HIS A 496 10.80 -21.74 6.66
C HIS A 496 11.27 -20.30 6.87
N ALA A 497 11.88 -19.70 5.86
CA ALA A 497 12.46 -18.36 5.87
C ALA A 497 13.47 -18.10 7.01
N ARG A 498 14.25 -19.13 7.36
CA ARG A 498 15.33 -19.04 8.36
C ARG A 498 16.69 -19.09 7.68
N VAL A 499 17.57 -18.17 8.07
CA VAL A 499 18.99 -18.14 7.72
C VAL A 499 19.75 -18.72 8.92
N HIS A 500 20.68 -19.63 8.68
CA HIS A 500 21.53 -20.20 9.73
C HIS A 500 22.49 -19.14 10.28
N GLY A 501 23.14 -18.38 9.40
CA GLY A 501 23.89 -17.16 9.72
C GLY A 501 25.34 -17.37 10.17
N ASP A 502 25.69 -18.55 10.70
CA ASP A 502 27.06 -18.89 11.12
C ASP A 502 27.47 -20.32 10.70
N ILE A 503 27.31 -20.64 9.41
CA ILE A 503 27.79 -21.93 8.86
C ILE A 503 29.33 -21.88 8.78
N LYS A 504 29.98 -22.90 9.37
CA LYS A 504 31.44 -23.10 9.39
C LYS A 504 31.77 -24.54 9.77
N ASP A 505 33.02 -24.94 9.58
CA ASP A 505 33.56 -26.26 9.97
C ASP A 505 33.40 -26.64 11.46
N GLN A 506 33.30 -25.66 12.36
CA GLN A 506 33.01 -25.88 13.78
C GLN A 506 31.54 -26.19 14.05
N ASN A 507 30.64 -25.73 13.17
CA ASN A 507 29.19 -25.81 13.34
C ASN A 507 28.56 -26.91 12.45
N VAL A 508 29.36 -27.85 11.97
CA VAL A 508 28.91 -29.04 11.24
C VAL A 508 29.54 -30.29 11.84
N ILE A 509 28.71 -31.24 12.25
CA ILE A 509 29.15 -32.53 12.80
C ILE A 509 29.06 -33.58 11.71
N LEU A 510 30.16 -34.28 11.45
CA LEU A 510 30.29 -35.28 10.41
C LEU A 510 30.35 -36.68 11.03
N ASP A 511 29.55 -37.60 10.48
CA ASP A 511 29.59 -39.02 10.79
C ASP A 511 29.52 -39.86 9.51
N PHE A 512 30.66 -40.42 9.11
CA PHE A 512 30.76 -41.27 7.93
C PHE A 512 30.14 -42.65 8.09
N HIS A 513 29.90 -43.12 9.31
CA HIS A 513 29.20 -44.39 9.54
C HIS A 513 27.71 -44.22 9.24
N ALA A 514 27.12 -43.13 9.72
CA ALA A 514 25.72 -42.80 9.47
C ALA A 514 25.48 -42.05 8.14
N LEU A 515 26.54 -41.76 7.37
CA LEU A 515 26.51 -40.90 6.17
C LEU A 515 25.80 -39.57 6.41
N SER A 516 26.08 -38.95 7.57
CA SER A 516 25.37 -37.76 8.04
C SER A 516 26.31 -36.58 8.24
N MET A 517 25.79 -35.38 7.98
CA MET A 517 26.44 -34.11 8.32
C MET A 517 25.40 -33.16 8.91
N LYS A 518 25.48 -32.89 10.20
CA LYS A 518 24.45 -32.19 10.96
C LYS A 518 24.86 -30.76 11.25
N LEU A 519 24.02 -29.80 10.89
CA LEU A 519 24.18 -28.39 11.25
C LEU A 519 23.92 -28.23 12.76
N ILE A 520 24.77 -27.52 13.47
CA ILE A 520 24.62 -27.22 14.90
C ILE A 520 24.84 -25.73 15.16
N ASP A 521 24.52 -25.31 16.39
CA ASP A 521 24.68 -23.92 16.87
C ASP A 521 23.86 -22.89 16.08
N PHE A 522 22.61 -22.71 16.51
CA PHE A 522 21.67 -21.74 15.91
C PHE A 522 21.70 -20.38 16.60
N GLY A 523 22.79 -20.05 17.30
CA GLY A 523 22.99 -18.74 17.93
C GLY A 523 22.91 -17.59 16.91
N GLY A 524 23.46 -17.77 15.71
CA GLY A 524 23.38 -16.79 14.63
C GLY A 524 22.07 -16.83 13.83
N SER A 525 21.21 -17.83 14.05
CA SER A 525 20.08 -18.09 13.14
C SER A 525 18.93 -17.15 13.33
N HIS A 526 18.31 -16.72 12.23
CA HIS A 526 17.29 -15.68 12.25
C HIS A 526 16.37 -15.77 11.04
N ARG A 527 15.34 -14.92 11.04
CA ARG A 527 14.39 -14.85 9.93
C ARG A 527 14.92 -13.90 8.86
N GLN A 528 15.10 -14.35 7.61
CA GLN A 528 15.65 -13.58 6.46
C GLN A 528 15.11 -12.14 6.39
N ALA A 529 15.90 -11.11 6.14
CA ALA A 529 15.52 -9.69 6.28
C ALA A 529 15.15 -9.30 7.73
N SER A 530 15.84 -9.85 8.72
CA SER A 530 15.84 -9.35 10.09
C SER A 530 16.68 -8.06 10.16
N ARG A 531 16.20 -7.06 10.91
CA ARG A 531 16.97 -5.83 11.19
C ARG A 531 17.89 -5.95 12.40
N LYS A 532 17.85 -7.09 13.10
CA LYS A 532 18.71 -7.34 14.27
C LYS A 532 20.10 -7.77 13.79
N SER A 533 21.12 -7.31 14.50
CA SER A 533 22.48 -7.82 14.33
C SER A 533 22.61 -9.17 15.02
N PHE A 534 23.27 -10.11 14.36
CA PHE A 534 23.61 -11.43 14.91
C PHE A 534 25.10 -11.65 14.78
N ALA A 535 25.68 -12.43 15.70
CA ALA A 535 27.06 -12.83 15.60
C ALA A 535 27.25 -13.75 14.38
N PHE A 536 28.38 -13.59 13.69
CA PHE A 536 28.80 -14.42 12.57
C PHE A 536 30.33 -14.45 12.52
N THR A 537 30.88 -15.45 11.85
CA THR A 537 32.33 -15.60 11.66
C THR A 537 32.77 -14.89 10.37
N PRO A 538 33.52 -13.77 10.42
CA PRO A 538 33.82 -12.95 9.23
C PRO A 538 34.51 -13.71 8.09
N ALA A 539 35.36 -14.69 8.43
CA ALA A 539 36.08 -15.51 7.45
C ALA A 539 35.14 -16.27 6.49
N TYR A 540 33.94 -16.64 6.94
CA TYR A 540 32.93 -17.35 6.14
C TYR A 540 31.92 -16.41 5.46
N ALA A 541 32.05 -15.10 5.65
CA ALA A 541 31.15 -14.13 5.03
C ALA A 541 31.41 -14.03 3.53
N ASP A 542 30.33 -13.90 2.77
CA ASP A 542 30.40 -13.63 1.33
C ASP A 542 31.02 -12.24 1.10
N PRO A 543 32.18 -12.12 0.43
CA PRO A 543 32.86 -10.85 0.23
C PRO A 543 32.11 -9.93 -0.75
N ARG A 544 31.20 -10.48 -1.57
CA ARG A 544 30.50 -9.74 -2.63
C ARG A 544 29.06 -9.38 -2.27
N PHE A 545 28.51 -9.98 -1.22
CA PHE A 545 27.15 -9.72 -0.79
C PHE A 545 27.08 -9.06 0.60
N LYS A 546 26.42 -7.90 0.67
CA LYS A 546 26.13 -7.19 1.91
C LYS A 546 24.62 -7.25 2.17
N GLY A 547 24.19 -7.95 3.23
CA GLY A 547 22.78 -8.03 3.59
C GLY A 547 22.42 -9.28 4.38
N ASP A 548 21.12 -9.49 4.60
CA ASP A 548 20.56 -10.69 5.21
C ASP A 548 19.76 -11.48 4.16
N HIS A 549 20.36 -12.57 3.67
CA HIS A 549 19.84 -13.39 2.58
C HIS A 549 20.37 -14.82 2.68
N TYR A 550 19.63 -15.80 2.15
CA TYR A 550 19.99 -17.22 2.18
C TYR A 550 21.28 -17.53 1.42
N CYS A 551 21.65 -16.69 0.45
CA CYS A 551 22.88 -16.83 -0.33
C CYS A 551 24.15 -16.82 0.55
N ARG A 552 24.09 -16.19 1.73
CA ARG A 552 25.19 -16.18 2.71
C ARG A 552 25.47 -17.57 3.25
N ASP A 553 24.41 -18.29 3.61
CA ASP A 553 24.51 -19.68 4.04
C ASP A 553 25.04 -20.57 2.90
N MET A 554 24.60 -20.33 1.66
CA MET A 554 25.08 -21.07 0.49
C MET A 554 26.58 -20.85 0.24
N TYR A 555 27.06 -19.61 0.32
CA TYR A 555 28.47 -19.30 0.17
C TYR A 555 29.31 -19.97 1.28
N ALA A 556 28.88 -19.83 2.53
CA ALA A 556 29.55 -20.44 3.67
C ALA A 556 29.55 -21.98 3.59
N MET A 557 28.46 -22.59 3.12
CA MET A 557 28.38 -24.02 2.84
C MET A 557 29.33 -24.44 1.71
N GLY A 558 29.54 -23.58 0.70
CA GLY A 558 30.56 -23.79 -0.34
C GLY A 558 31.97 -23.89 0.24
N LEU A 559 32.33 -23.02 1.18
CA LEU A 559 33.62 -23.09 1.90
C LEU A 559 33.76 -24.37 2.73
N VAL A 560 32.70 -24.75 3.45
CA VAL A 560 32.64 -26.01 4.22
C VAL A 560 32.77 -27.22 3.28
N ALA A 561 32.12 -27.19 2.11
CA ALA A 561 32.25 -28.23 1.10
C ALA A 561 33.69 -28.32 0.56
N MET A 562 34.36 -27.19 0.29
CA MET A 562 35.77 -27.21 -0.11
C MET A 562 36.67 -27.88 0.94
N GLN A 563 36.42 -27.66 2.24
CA GLN A 563 37.14 -28.34 3.32
C GLN A 563 36.86 -29.85 3.35
N LEU A 564 35.65 -30.27 2.99
CA LEU A 564 35.26 -31.68 2.90
C LEU A 564 35.97 -32.43 1.75
N PHE A 565 36.44 -31.74 0.72
CA PHE A 565 37.10 -32.31 -0.46
C PHE A 565 38.57 -31.86 -0.63
N PRO A 566 39.48 -32.27 0.29
CA PRO A 566 40.87 -31.81 0.33
C PRO A 566 41.75 -32.27 -0.84
N GLU A 567 41.29 -33.21 -1.68
CA GLU A 567 41.93 -33.58 -2.94
C GLU A 567 41.70 -32.54 -4.06
N LEU A 568 40.66 -31.72 -3.94
CA LEU A 568 40.34 -30.64 -4.88
C LEU A 568 40.84 -29.29 -4.39
N PHE A 569 40.80 -29.07 -3.06
CA PHE A 569 41.08 -27.78 -2.45
C PHE A 569 42.03 -27.89 -1.24
N THR A 570 42.77 -26.82 -0.99
CA THR A 570 43.31 -26.51 0.34
C THR A 570 42.67 -25.22 0.81
N VAL A 571 42.04 -25.27 1.98
CA VAL A 571 41.35 -24.14 2.60
C VAL A 571 42.09 -23.78 3.88
N HIS A 572 42.60 -22.56 3.95
CA HIS A 572 43.17 -21.99 5.16
C HIS A 572 42.25 -20.88 5.66
N VAL A 573 41.70 -21.07 6.86
CA VAL A 573 40.81 -20.12 7.53
C VAL A 573 41.61 -19.38 8.59
N ASP A 574 41.70 -18.07 8.46
CA ASP A 574 42.16 -17.15 9.50
C ASP A 574 40.95 -16.46 10.14
N ALA A 575 41.13 -15.71 11.23
CA ALA A 575 40.04 -15.07 11.98
C ALA A 575 39.13 -14.18 11.11
N LEU A 576 39.69 -13.55 10.07
CA LEU A 576 38.98 -12.59 9.22
C LEU A 576 38.88 -12.99 7.75
N THR A 577 39.73 -13.90 7.27
CA THR A 577 39.85 -14.20 5.83
C THR A 577 40.01 -15.69 5.59
N VAL A 578 39.60 -16.13 4.39
CA VAL A 578 39.84 -17.49 3.91
C VAL A 578 40.68 -17.43 2.66
N ARG A 579 41.72 -18.27 2.61
CA ARG A 579 42.55 -18.49 1.42
C ARG A 579 42.29 -19.89 0.89
N VAL A 580 41.91 -19.97 -0.38
CA VAL A 580 41.61 -21.23 -1.08
C VAL A 580 42.63 -21.45 -2.18
N LYS A 581 43.20 -22.65 -2.27
CA LYS A 581 44.01 -23.11 -3.39
C LYS A 581 43.32 -24.30 -4.06
N THR A 582 43.14 -24.25 -5.37
CA THR A 582 42.61 -25.34 -6.20
C THR A 582 43.77 -26.20 -6.74
N HIS A 583 43.59 -27.53 -6.74
CA HIS A 583 44.67 -28.47 -7.09
C HIS A 583 44.51 -29.20 -8.42
N LYS A 584 43.33 -29.14 -9.06
CA LYS A 584 42.99 -29.98 -10.21
C LYS A 584 42.77 -29.17 -11.49
N VAL A 585 43.45 -29.59 -12.56
CA VAL A 585 43.28 -29.04 -13.93
C VAL A 585 42.41 -29.95 -14.81
N ARG A 586 42.39 -31.28 -14.54
CA ARG A 586 41.58 -32.27 -15.25
C ARG A 586 40.84 -33.17 -14.26
N PRO A 587 39.64 -32.77 -13.81
CA PRO A 587 38.87 -33.54 -12.84
C PRO A 587 38.26 -34.80 -13.50
N THR A 588 38.15 -35.88 -12.72
CA THR A 588 37.24 -36.98 -13.01
C THR A 588 35.78 -36.49 -13.00
N LEU A 589 34.85 -37.31 -13.49
CA LEU A 589 33.45 -36.89 -13.61
C LEU A 589 32.81 -36.53 -12.26
N ILE A 590 33.08 -37.30 -11.20
CA ILE A 590 32.55 -37.02 -9.87
C ILE A 590 33.27 -35.83 -9.22
N GLU A 591 34.57 -35.61 -9.49
CA GLU A 591 35.29 -34.40 -9.07
C GLU A 591 34.68 -33.17 -9.76
N GLN A 592 34.38 -33.26 -11.06
CA GLN A 592 33.70 -32.19 -11.81
C GLN A 592 32.33 -31.90 -11.22
N ALA A 593 31.56 -32.93 -10.87
CA ALA A 593 30.25 -32.76 -10.25
C ALA A 593 30.33 -31.99 -8.92
N VAL A 594 31.34 -32.24 -8.09
CA VAL A 594 31.60 -31.49 -6.84
C VAL A 594 32.03 -30.05 -7.14
N LEU A 595 32.89 -29.83 -8.14
CA LEU A 595 33.30 -28.48 -8.56
C LEU A 595 32.10 -27.65 -9.04
N ASP A 596 31.22 -28.24 -9.87
CA ASP A 596 30.01 -27.57 -10.36
C ASP A 596 29.07 -27.17 -9.22
N LEU A 597 28.87 -28.06 -8.23
CA LEU A 597 28.05 -27.76 -7.05
C LEU A 597 28.63 -26.59 -6.24
N ILE A 598 29.93 -26.64 -5.94
CA ILE A 598 30.59 -25.58 -5.17
C ILE A 598 30.53 -24.25 -5.92
N ALA A 599 30.79 -24.26 -7.24
CA ALA A 599 30.67 -23.07 -8.08
C ALA A 599 29.25 -22.50 -8.07
N ALA A 600 28.22 -23.36 -8.11
CA ALA A 600 26.83 -22.92 -8.06
C ALA A 600 26.44 -22.32 -6.70
N MET A 601 26.91 -22.91 -5.58
CA MET A 601 26.68 -22.39 -4.23
C MET A 601 27.41 -21.07 -3.95
N MET A 602 28.56 -20.87 -4.60
CA MET A 602 29.41 -19.69 -4.43
C MET A 602 29.32 -18.70 -5.60
N CYS A 603 28.32 -18.84 -6.47
CA CYS A 603 28.15 -17.98 -7.64
C CYS A 603 28.08 -16.51 -7.22
N ASP A 604 28.87 -15.64 -7.86
CA ASP A 604 28.98 -14.23 -7.48
C ASP A 604 27.68 -13.45 -7.67
N ASN A 605 26.93 -13.79 -8.73
CA ASN A 605 25.62 -13.22 -8.97
C ASN A 605 24.59 -13.93 -8.07
N VAL A 606 24.05 -13.20 -7.10
CA VAL A 606 23.05 -13.70 -6.14
C VAL A 606 21.79 -14.19 -6.85
N ASP A 607 21.40 -13.56 -7.96
CA ASP A 607 20.23 -13.96 -8.71
C ASP A 607 20.43 -15.28 -9.45
N THR A 608 21.66 -15.70 -9.74
CA THR A 608 21.95 -16.99 -10.41
C THR A 608 22.56 -18.03 -9.48
N ARG A 609 22.88 -17.67 -8.23
CA ARG A 609 23.35 -18.61 -7.21
C ARG A 609 22.26 -19.64 -6.92
N CYS A 610 22.66 -20.91 -6.82
CA CYS A 610 21.69 -21.97 -6.57
C CYS A 610 21.09 -21.86 -5.15
N THR A 611 19.82 -22.26 -5.02
CA THR A 611 19.17 -22.39 -3.71
C THR A 611 19.65 -23.64 -2.99
N SER A 612 19.39 -23.72 -1.67
CA SER A 612 19.64 -24.94 -0.89
C SER A 612 18.86 -26.15 -1.38
N GLU A 613 17.66 -25.94 -1.95
CA GLU A 613 16.89 -27.02 -2.59
C GLU A 613 17.58 -27.51 -3.86
N ALA A 614 17.97 -26.62 -4.76
CA ALA A 614 18.64 -27.01 -6.00
C ALA A 614 19.95 -27.76 -5.72
N ALA A 615 20.74 -27.29 -4.73
CA ALA A 615 21.95 -27.97 -4.29
C ALA A 615 21.67 -29.35 -3.68
N PHE A 616 20.62 -29.48 -2.86
CA PHE A 616 20.16 -30.76 -2.31
C PHE A 616 19.72 -31.73 -3.41
N GLN A 617 18.85 -31.29 -4.32
CA GLN A 617 18.35 -32.08 -5.45
C GLN A 617 19.47 -32.53 -6.39
N TYR A 618 20.46 -31.67 -6.62
CA TYR A 618 21.65 -32.02 -7.40
C TYR A 618 22.43 -33.17 -6.73
N CYS A 619 22.71 -33.06 -5.42
CA CYS A 619 23.38 -34.14 -4.70
C CYS A 619 22.57 -35.43 -4.69
N ASP A 620 21.26 -35.34 -4.47
CA ASP A 620 20.37 -36.50 -4.43
C ASP A 620 20.30 -37.21 -5.79
N SER A 621 20.18 -36.44 -6.87
CA SER A 621 20.20 -36.96 -8.25
C SER A 621 21.54 -37.62 -8.60
N LEU A 622 22.67 -37.05 -8.15
CA LEU A 622 24.00 -37.66 -8.35
C LEU A 622 24.16 -38.98 -7.61
N LEU A 623 23.58 -39.11 -6.41
CA LEU A 623 23.72 -40.29 -5.56
C LEU A 623 22.74 -41.42 -5.92
N THR A 624 21.69 -41.12 -6.67
CA THR A 624 20.66 -42.08 -7.12
C THR A 624 20.93 -42.64 -8.52
N GLN A 625 21.87 -42.06 -9.28
CA GLN A 625 22.26 -42.60 -10.58
C GLN A 625 23.12 -43.85 -10.44
N ASP A 626 22.73 -44.94 -11.10
CA ASP A 626 23.50 -46.20 -11.15
C ASP A 626 24.86 -46.01 -11.85
N THR A 627 24.88 -45.26 -12.95
CA THR A 627 26.10 -44.91 -13.68
C THR A 627 26.05 -43.45 -14.13
N LEU A 628 26.96 -42.63 -13.61
CA LEU A 628 27.10 -41.23 -14.03
C LEU A 628 27.99 -41.15 -15.27
N ASP A 629 27.45 -40.61 -16.37
CA ASP A 629 28.21 -40.24 -17.57
C ASP A 629 28.18 -38.71 -17.78
N ARG A 630 28.90 -38.21 -18.79
CA ARG A 630 28.97 -36.76 -19.08
C ARG A 630 27.61 -36.15 -19.39
N LYS A 631 26.75 -36.88 -20.11
CA LYS A 631 25.43 -36.39 -20.51
C LYS A 631 24.46 -36.36 -19.32
N GLY A 632 24.52 -37.37 -18.47
CA GLY A 632 23.81 -37.45 -17.20
C GLY A 632 24.20 -36.31 -16.28
N LEU A 633 25.49 -36.06 -16.10
CA LEU A 633 25.97 -34.93 -15.28
C LEU A 633 25.45 -33.58 -15.80
N GLU A 634 25.56 -33.32 -17.10
CA GLU A 634 25.03 -32.08 -17.70
C GLU A 634 23.51 -31.96 -17.56
N THR A 635 22.77 -33.08 -17.68
CA THR A 635 21.31 -33.10 -17.49
C THR A 635 20.95 -32.75 -16.05
N ILE A 636 21.61 -33.37 -15.06
CA ILE A 636 21.40 -33.09 -13.63
C ILE A 636 21.73 -31.62 -13.35
N LYS A 637 22.88 -31.12 -13.82
CA LYS A 637 23.30 -29.73 -13.65
C LYS A 637 22.26 -28.74 -14.18
N ASN A 638 21.80 -28.92 -15.42
CA ASN A 638 20.87 -28.00 -16.08
C ASN A 638 19.44 -28.06 -15.50
N THR A 639 19.03 -29.21 -14.96
CA THR A 639 17.72 -29.39 -14.31
C THR A 639 17.68 -28.90 -12.86
N THR A 640 18.83 -28.63 -12.23
CA THR A 640 18.93 -28.27 -10.81
C THR A 640 19.68 -26.96 -10.55
N ILE A 641 21.01 -26.98 -10.54
CA ILE A 641 21.87 -25.86 -10.10
C ILE A 641 22.16 -24.81 -11.18
N ALA A 642 21.92 -25.12 -12.47
CA ALA A 642 22.15 -24.22 -13.60
C ALA A 642 20.86 -23.87 -14.37
N ARG A 643 19.69 -23.93 -13.72
CA ARG A 643 18.40 -23.65 -14.37
C ARG A 643 18.34 -22.25 -14.99
N CYS A 644 17.88 -22.18 -16.23
CA CYS A 644 17.71 -20.94 -16.99
C CYS A 644 16.45 -20.15 -16.61
N HIS A 645 15.45 -20.79 -16.01
CA HIS A 645 14.19 -20.17 -15.59
C HIS A 645 14.01 -20.25 -14.07
N LYS A 646 13.49 -19.17 -13.49
CA LYS A 646 13.17 -19.11 -12.07
C LYS A 646 11.86 -19.82 -11.80
N THR A 647 11.88 -20.65 -10.76
CA THR A 647 10.68 -21.27 -10.19
C THR A 647 10.09 -20.38 -9.11
N VAL A 648 8.85 -20.66 -8.70
CA VAL A 648 8.23 -20.01 -7.53
C VAL A 648 9.15 -20.15 -6.32
N GLU A 649 9.73 -21.33 -6.11
CA GLU A 649 10.60 -21.59 -4.97
C GLU A 649 11.87 -20.74 -4.97
N ASP A 650 12.45 -20.52 -6.14
CA ASP A 650 13.60 -19.62 -6.28
C ASP A 650 13.20 -18.20 -5.85
N VAL A 651 12.06 -17.71 -6.32
CA VAL A 651 11.57 -16.35 -6.00
C VAL A 651 11.22 -16.18 -4.52
N LEU A 652 10.61 -17.18 -3.89
CA LEU A 652 10.28 -17.14 -2.46
C LEU A 652 11.53 -17.17 -1.57
N ARG A 653 12.67 -17.60 -2.13
CA ARG A 653 14.00 -17.65 -1.49
C ARG A 653 14.98 -16.59 -1.99
N MET A 654 14.51 -15.60 -2.73
CA MET A 654 15.27 -14.37 -3.01
C MET A 654 14.97 -13.34 -1.93
#